data_AF-A0A3S0C5F3-F1
#
_entry.id   AF-A0A3S0C5F3-F1
#
_cell.length_a   1.000
_cell.length_b   1.000
_cell.length_c   1.000
_cell.angle_alpha   90.00
_cell.angle_beta   90.00
_cell.angle_gamma   90.00
#
_symmetry.space_group_name_H-M   'P 1'
#
loop_
_entity.id
_entity.type
_entity.pdbx_description
1 polymer ?
#
loop_
_entity_poly.entity_id
_entity_poly.type
_entity_poly.pdbx_seq_one_letter_code
_entity_poly.pdbx_strand_id
1 'polypeptide(L)'
;MLIPVVYPPPESGPPRQFLQPPPPPAPQRQPEPQPERPGPPPGDVPRSLYLLRVLWLCAFPVGIVIAGVAFLLGVDQAQETLLALEVASAQTAALVFAFGLWLLLAWYTARLLLDRRFSPDTLGECMHRRFAVELRRWLPRALVLGGGLPIAGFFLVQARERLIGVALLLVTLGLGLFVWRRRAWLLSLGEGSRLARWLALDGRRATLAALEREDRMHGPSRLLIGAVLLLQWALFAALLAWPESTARSLGSPALVLFAMGSWIVFGGILLTYLPKALIRVPLTPLPLAMCLLFAPLNDNHRVANPERSAHSAVGPRQTADAWVQQWLRTVGADGKRPLVLVAVAGGASRAAYWGSASLARLQQLGEEQGVNFADSVFTISGTSGGALAAASFVAAVDARRQAQDAAACTPWKLVRDFTGQDHLATPVGYLLYPDLMQRLLPIAFPGADRSLGLEQVWARDWPRSLARQCPLRPAAHPNPWTEPLTALHARATEAEWLPLLALNTSALVRGQRVYQADYLLPSGEGLDLLDPSLGLDVDRLTLAQAVHNSARFPYISPSGAVVFKQAHKDDEAGESGRVWDRLGDGGYVEASATLMLSDLLRDLEAGGHLRPCKPEEDCARQGILDRSRLRLLLLVNSPSQVDDWLCRDAPTAADALPIDGRRYRATRLGLDEIAAPPVGILASNAARGRDSTVELIRRVGGCGQVAELRLPAVKGERPPSMNWMLNDRSRAQIDAMLQEQLSITDPAVGAAQAQLVAHLRQARSWMQQMK
;
A
#
# COMPACT_ATOMS: atom_id res chain seq x y z
N MET A 1 37.14 -10.53 16.28
CA MET A 1 38.16 -11.54 16.66
C MET A 1 38.13 -12.66 15.63
N LEU A 2 38.99 -12.59 14.61
CA LEU A 2 39.28 -13.66 13.66
C LEU A 2 40.77 -13.51 13.30
N ILE A 3 41.56 -14.54 13.60
CA ILE A 3 43.02 -14.59 13.52
C ILE A 3 43.42 -15.03 12.09
N PRO A 4 44.35 -14.35 11.40
CA PRO A 4 44.93 -14.88 10.16
C PRO A 4 46.16 -15.74 10.47
N VAL A 5 46.19 -16.95 9.90
CA VAL A 5 47.33 -17.87 9.94
C VAL A 5 48.28 -17.54 8.79
N VAL A 6 49.53 -17.23 9.13
CA VAL A 6 50.66 -17.01 8.21
C VAL A 6 51.46 -18.31 8.12
N TYR A 7 51.76 -18.79 6.91
CA TYR A 7 52.71 -19.88 6.68
C TYR A 7 54.11 -19.34 6.32
N PRO A 8 55.20 -19.95 6.84
CA PRO A 8 56.57 -19.55 6.53
C PRO A 8 57.06 -20.11 5.18
N PRO A 9 58.13 -19.54 4.58
CA PRO A 9 58.70 -20.04 3.33
C PRO A 9 59.54 -21.30 3.57
N PRO A 10 59.63 -22.25 2.61
CA PRO A 10 60.54 -23.38 2.72
C PRO A 10 61.98 -22.95 2.40
N GLU A 11 62.89 -23.38 3.27
CA GLU A 11 64.34 -23.25 3.16
C GLU A 11 64.96 -24.11 2.05
N SER A 12 66.14 -23.65 1.63
CA SER A 12 67.06 -24.23 0.65
C SER A 12 67.60 -25.62 1.02
N GLY A 13 67.49 -26.58 0.10
CA GLY A 13 68.19 -27.86 0.14
C GLY A 13 69.57 -27.84 -0.56
N PRO A 14 70.48 -28.79 -0.25
CA PRO A 14 71.93 -28.69 -0.47
C PRO A 14 72.40 -29.10 -1.88
N PRO A 15 73.66 -28.76 -2.28
CA PRO A 15 74.13 -28.97 -3.64
C PRO A 15 74.84 -30.32 -3.82
N ARG A 16 74.55 -31.04 -4.92
CA ARG A 16 75.36 -32.11 -5.53
C ARG A 16 74.90 -32.27 -6.98
N GLN A 17 75.68 -32.62 -8.00
CA GLN A 17 77.10 -32.86 -8.24
C GLN A 17 77.21 -32.88 -9.79
N PHE A 18 78.30 -32.34 -10.35
CA PHE A 18 78.56 -32.41 -11.79
C PHE A 18 78.84 -33.86 -12.20
N LEU A 19 78.06 -34.38 -13.16
CA LEU A 19 78.37 -35.58 -13.92
C LEU A 19 78.52 -35.21 -15.40
N GLN A 20 79.58 -35.72 -16.01
CA GLN A 20 80.02 -35.48 -17.39
C GLN A 20 78.99 -35.93 -18.46
N PRO A 21 79.02 -35.35 -19.66
CA PRO A 21 78.07 -35.65 -20.73
C PRO A 21 78.42 -36.95 -21.48
N PRO A 22 77.43 -37.75 -21.92
CA PRO A 22 77.67 -38.86 -22.85
C PRO A 22 77.66 -38.39 -24.33
N PRO A 23 78.33 -39.12 -25.24
CA PRO A 23 78.57 -38.74 -26.63
C PRO A 23 77.32 -38.92 -27.54
N PRO A 24 77.29 -38.29 -28.74
CA PRO A 24 76.11 -38.32 -29.60
C PRO A 24 76.08 -39.57 -30.49
N PRO A 25 74.91 -40.21 -30.69
CA PRO A 25 74.71 -41.11 -31.81
C PRO A 25 73.68 -40.57 -32.84
N ALA A 26 74.16 -40.56 -34.09
CA ALA A 26 73.56 -40.64 -35.43
C ALA A 26 72.05 -40.42 -35.70
N PRO A 27 71.71 -39.86 -36.89
CA PRO A 27 70.35 -39.47 -37.27
C PRO A 27 69.49 -40.67 -37.70
N GLN A 28 68.26 -40.78 -37.18
CA GLN A 28 67.27 -41.73 -37.65
C GLN A 28 65.92 -41.09 -37.95
N ARG A 29 65.55 -41.22 -39.23
CA ARG A 29 64.24 -41.32 -39.91
C ARG A 29 63.04 -40.47 -39.44
N GLN A 30 62.49 -39.75 -40.42
CA GLN A 30 61.17 -39.13 -40.41
C GLN A 30 60.06 -40.14 -40.04
N PRO A 31 59.06 -39.75 -39.23
CA PRO A 31 57.82 -40.50 -39.10
C PRO A 31 56.82 -40.11 -40.21
N GLU A 32 56.18 -41.13 -40.77
CA GLU A 32 55.01 -41.07 -41.65
C GLU A 32 53.79 -40.40 -40.97
N PRO A 33 52.80 -39.89 -41.74
CA PRO A 33 51.66 -39.15 -41.20
C PRO A 33 50.46 -40.05 -40.85
N GLN A 34 49.85 -39.84 -39.68
CA GLN A 34 48.43 -40.13 -39.32
C GLN A 34 48.17 -39.82 -37.82
N PRO A 35 46.92 -39.61 -37.31
CA PRO A 35 45.63 -39.27 -37.93
C PRO A 35 44.98 -38.00 -37.30
N GLU A 36 43.72 -37.71 -37.62
CA GLU A 36 42.94 -36.51 -37.31
C GLU A 36 42.87 -36.02 -35.84
N ARG A 37 43.02 -34.68 -35.70
CA ARG A 37 42.50 -33.71 -34.71
C ARG A 37 42.28 -34.16 -33.24
N PRO A 38 43.04 -33.59 -32.27
CA PRO A 38 42.51 -33.43 -30.92
C PRO A 38 41.35 -32.42 -30.94
N GLY A 39 40.21 -32.78 -30.35
CA GLY A 39 39.07 -31.87 -30.17
C GLY A 39 39.47 -30.60 -29.41
N PRO A 40 38.71 -29.49 -29.54
CA PRO A 40 39.04 -28.24 -28.88
C PRO A 40 39.15 -28.43 -27.35
N PRO A 41 40.04 -27.68 -26.68
CA PRO A 41 40.32 -27.85 -25.26
C PRO A 41 39.03 -27.75 -24.42
N PRO A 42 38.89 -28.55 -23.34
CA PRO A 42 37.75 -28.45 -22.43
C PRO A 42 37.74 -27.04 -21.81
N GLY A 43 36.63 -26.30 -21.98
CA GLY A 43 36.55 -24.91 -21.52
C GLY A 43 36.80 -24.75 -20.01
N ASP A 44 37.35 -23.62 -19.60
CA ASP A 44 37.95 -23.44 -18.26
C ASP A 44 36.95 -23.21 -17.10
N VAL A 45 35.63 -23.23 -17.34
CA VAL A 45 34.62 -22.84 -16.34
C VAL A 45 33.69 -24.00 -15.92
N PRO A 46 33.61 -24.33 -14.61
CA PRO A 46 32.64 -25.29 -14.08
C PRO A 46 31.17 -24.91 -14.31
N ARG A 47 30.27 -25.89 -14.35
CA ARG A 47 28.82 -25.67 -14.61
C ARG A 47 28.19 -24.70 -13.62
N SER A 48 28.48 -24.85 -12.33
CA SER A 48 27.95 -24.01 -11.25
C SER A 48 28.39 -22.56 -11.37
N LEU A 49 29.69 -22.33 -11.62
CA LEU A 49 30.24 -21.00 -11.81
C LEU A 49 29.73 -20.35 -13.10
N TYR A 50 29.60 -21.11 -14.19
CA TYR A 50 29.01 -20.61 -15.43
C TYR A 50 27.54 -20.19 -15.23
N LEU A 51 26.75 -21.01 -14.52
CA LEU A 51 25.37 -20.68 -14.17
C LEU A 51 25.31 -19.39 -13.34
N LEU A 52 26.13 -19.27 -12.29
CA LEU A 52 26.17 -18.07 -11.45
C LEU A 52 26.52 -16.82 -12.26
N ARG A 53 27.50 -16.91 -13.17
CA ARG A 53 27.88 -15.81 -14.07
C ARG A 53 26.77 -15.42 -15.03
N VAL A 54 26.03 -16.39 -15.57
CA VAL A 54 24.85 -16.17 -16.43
C VAL A 54 23.72 -15.49 -15.64
N LEU A 55 23.42 -15.98 -14.44
CA LEU A 55 22.40 -15.39 -13.58
C LEU A 55 22.77 -13.97 -13.14
N TRP A 56 24.04 -13.72 -12.80
CA TRP A 56 24.54 -12.38 -12.48
C TRP A 56 24.42 -11.43 -13.67
N LEU A 57 24.82 -11.88 -14.87
CA LEU A 57 24.68 -11.08 -16.09
C LEU A 57 23.20 -10.77 -16.40
N CYS A 58 22.29 -11.68 -16.05
CA CYS A 58 20.85 -11.54 -16.24
C CYS A 58 20.10 -11.16 -14.95
N ALA A 59 20.79 -10.56 -13.97
CA ALA A 59 20.21 -10.33 -12.63
C ALA A 59 18.90 -9.53 -12.68
N PHE A 60 18.82 -8.50 -13.52
CA PHE A 60 17.59 -7.72 -13.70
C PHE A 60 16.44 -8.52 -14.33
N PRO A 61 16.54 -9.06 -15.56
CA PRO A 61 15.43 -9.80 -16.16
C PRO A 61 15.02 -11.05 -15.37
N VAL A 62 15.97 -11.79 -14.77
CA VAL A 62 15.65 -12.97 -13.96
C VAL A 62 15.08 -12.56 -12.61
N GLY A 63 15.75 -11.66 -11.90
CA GLY A 63 15.38 -11.23 -10.56
C GLY A 63 14.03 -10.52 -10.53
N ILE A 64 13.75 -9.63 -11.49
CA ILE A 64 12.47 -8.90 -11.55
C ILE A 64 11.32 -9.83 -11.92
N VAL A 65 11.52 -10.83 -12.78
CA VAL A 65 10.46 -11.81 -13.07
C VAL A 65 10.13 -12.62 -11.82
N ILE A 66 11.15 -13.14 -11.12
CA ILE A 66 10.95 -13.91 -9.89
C ILE A 66 10.29 -13.05 -8.81
N ALA A 67 10.84 -11.85 -8.55
CA ALA A 67 10.30 -10.94 -7.56
C ALA A 67 8.88 -10.47 -7.91
N GLY A 68 8.60 -10.23 -9.19
CA GLY A 68 7.27 -9.83 -9.66
C GLY A 68 6.23 -10.91 -9.47
N VAL A 69 6.54 -12.16 -9.84
CA VAL A 69 5.65 -13.31 -9.59
C VAL A 69 5.44 -13.51 -8.08
N ALA A 70 6.52 -13.49 -7.30
CA ALA A 70 6.45 -13.69 -5.85
C ALA A 70 5.65 -12.58 -5.17
N PHE A 71 5.79 -11.32 -5.58
CA PHE A 71 5.04 -10.20 -5.03
C PHE A 71 3.56 -10.25 -5.42
N LEU A 72 3.26 -10.38 -6.72
CA LEU A 72 1.88 -10.35 -7.22
C LEU A 72 1.03 -11.52 -6.70
N LEU A 73 1.66 -12.69 -6.47
CA LEU A 73 0.98 -13.89 -5.98
C LEU A 73 1.17 -14.15 -4.49
N GLY A 74 2.16 -13.55 -3.84
CA GLY A 74 2.46 -13.79 -2.43
C GLY A 74 1.91 -12.72 -1.48
N VAL A 75 1.51 -11.55 -1.98
CA VAL A 75 1.00 -10.44 -1.16
C VAL A 75 -0.51 -10.27 -1.38
N ASP A 76 -1.29 -10.45 -0.32
CA ASP A 76 -2.76 -10.36 -0.38
C ASP A 76 -3.27 -9.03 -0.96
N GLN A 77 -2.67 -7.90 -0.56
CA GLN A 77 -3.02 -6.58 -1.11
C GLN A 77 -2.75 -6.46 -2.61
N ALA A 78 -1.69 -7.11 -3.13
CA ALA A 78 -1.39 -7.13 -4.54
C ALA A 78 -2.42 -7.97 -5.31
N GLN A 79 -2.77 -9.15 -4.76
CA GLN A 79 -3.83 -9.99 -5.30
C GLN A 79 -5.18 -9.26 -5.34
N GLU A 80 -5.58 -8.60 -4.25
CA GLU A 80 -6.83 -7.82 -4.20
C GLU A 80 -6.86 -6.73 -5.26
N THR A 81 -5.74 -6.07 -5.53
CA THR A 81 -5.62 -5.05 -6.58
C THR A 81 -5.73 -5.63 -7.99
N LEU A 82 -5.17 -6.83 -8.23
CA LEU A 82 -5.36 -7.56 -9.49
C LEU A 82 -6.83 -7.93 -9.74
N LEU A 83 -7.56 -8.22 -8.66
CA LEU A 83 -8.94 -8.69 -8.68
C LEU A 83 -9.96 -7.54 -8.56
N ALA A 84 -9.50 -6.33 -8.29
CA ALA A 84 -10.31 -5.12 -8.29
C ALA A 84 -10.70 -4.66 -9.71
N LEU A 85 -10.01 -5.16 -10.75
CA LEU A 85 -10.25 -4.74 -12.12
C LEU A 85 -11.58 -5.25 -12.68
N GLU A 86 -12.28 -4.38 -13.40
CA GLU A 86 -13.46 -4.75 -14.14
C GLU A 86 -13.11 -5.42 -15.47
N VAL A 87 -13.80 -6.53 -15.78
CA VAL A 87 -13.64 -7.24 -17.06
C VAL A 87 -14.06 -6.31 -18.20
N ALA A 88 -13.25 -6.28 -19.28
CA ALA A 88 -13.45 -5.43 -20.46
C ALA A 88 -13.32 -3.90 -20.22
N SER A 89 -12.76 -3.47 -19.10
CA SER A 89 -12.38 -2.06 -18.88
C SER A 89 -11.08 -1.68 -19.63
N ALA A 90 -10.87 -0.37 -19.82
CA ALA A 90 -9.62 0.16 -20.36
C ALA A 90 -8.40 -0.22 -19.49
N GLN A 91 -8.56 -0.28 -18.17
CA GLN A 91 -7.52 -0.72 -17.24
C GLN A 91 -7.17 -2.21 -17.43
N THR A 92 -8.16 -3.06 -17.72
CA THR A 92 -7.91 -4.48 -18.05
C THR A 92 -7.14 -4.61 -19.38
N ALA A 93 -7.45 -3.79 -20.38
CA ALA A 93 -6.67 -3.75 -21.62
C ALA A 93 -5.23 -3.27 -21.37
N ALA A 94 -5.06 -2.24 -20.53
CA ALA A 94 -3.75 -1.76 -20.12
C ALA A 94 -2.95 -2.83 -19.36
N LEU A 95 -3.60 -3.60 -18.47
CA LEU A 95 -2.98 -4.73 -17.78
C LEU A 95 -2.48 -5.78 -18.77
N VAL A 96 -3.31 -6.26 -19.69
CA VAL A 96 -2.94 -7.30 -20.67
C VAL A 96 -1.78 -6.84 -21.54
N PHE A 97 -1.82 -5.58 -21.99
CA PHE A 97 -0.73 -4.98 -22.76
C PHE A 97 0.57 -4.87 -21.94
N ALA A 98 0.50 -4.31 -20.73
CA ALA A 98 1.66 -4.17 -19.84
C ALA A 98 2.27 -5.53 -19.48
N PHE A 99 1.44 -6.56 -19.29
CA PHE A 99 1.86 -7.94 -19.04
C PHE A 99 2.62 -8.54 -20.24
N GLY A 100 2.06 -8.43 -21.45
CA GLY A 100 2.74 -8.89 -22.66
C GLY A 100 4.05 -8.16 -22.88
N LEU A 101 4.07 -6.84 -22.66
CA LEU A 101 5.27 -6.02 -22.77
C LEU A 101 6.32 -6.44 -21.74
N TRP A 102 5.96 -6.62 -20.47
CA TRP A 102 6.87 -7.05 -19.41
C TRP A 102 7.55 -8.39 -19.73
N LEU A 103 6.78 -9.41 -20.15
CA LEU A 103 7.33 -10.71 -20.55
C LEU A 103 8.25 -10.59 -21.77
N LEU A 104 7.85 -9.79 -22.77
CA LEU A 104 8.65 -9.55 -23.96
C LEU A 104 9.98 -8.86 -23.61
N LEU A 105 9.97 -7.86 -22.72
CA LEU A 105 11.16 -7.14 -22.28
C LEU A 105 12.09 -8.02 -21.44
N ALA A 106 11.55 -8.89 -20.59
CA ALA A 106 12.31 -9.88 -19.83
C ALA A 106 13.09 -10.82 -20.76
N TRP A 107 12.39 -11.44 -21.71
CA TRP A 107 13.01 -12.30 -22.72
C TRP A 107 14.03 -11.55 -23.57
N TYR A 108 13.64 -10.39 -24.11
CA TYR A 108 14.45 -9.67 -25.09
C TYR A 108 15.76 -9.15 -24.47
N THR A 109 15.69 -8.61 -23.25
CA THR A 109 16.85 -8.09 -22.53
C THR A 109 17.80 -9.22 -22.14
N ALA A 110 17.29 -10.32 -21.57
CA ALA A 110 18.11 -11.49 -21.23
C ALA A 110 18.80 -12.07 -22.46
N ARG A 111 18.09 -12.15 -23.60
CA ARG A 111 18.65 -12.60 -24.86
C ARG A 111 19.81 -11.71 -25.33
N LEU A 112 19.63 -10.38 -25.34
CA LEU A 112 20.68 -9.46 -25.78
C LEU A 112 21.94 -9.54 -24.91
N LEU A 113 21.77 -9.74 -23.61
CA LEU A 113 22.88 -9.91 -22.67
C LEU A 113 23.66 -11.20 -22.94
N LEU A 114 22.99 -12.32 -23.22
CA LEU A 114 23.62 -13.61 -23.46
C LEU A 114 24.15 -13.79 -24.90
N ASP A 115 23.54 -13.11 -25.88
CA ASP A 115 23.99 -13.10 -27.27
C ASP A 115 25.25 -12.24 -27.45
N ARG A 116 25.57 -11.32 -26.52
CA ARG A 116 26.73 -10.41 -26.62
C ARG A 116 28.02 -11.04 -26.10
N ARG A 117 29.11 -10.95 -26.87
CA ARG A 117 30.48 -11.30 -26.44
C ARG A 117 31.24 -10.12 -25.85
N PHE A 118 31.13 -9.89 -24.54
CA PHE A 118 31.86 -8.81 -23.88
C PHE A 118 33.38 -9.07 -23.85
N SER A 119 34.18 -8.00 -23.83
CA SER A 119 35.65 -8.07 -23.67
C SER A 119 36.06 -7.40 -22.35
N PRO A 120 36.73 -8.10 -21.41
CA PRO A 120 37.05 -9.53 -21.45
C PRO A 120 35.78 -10.40 -21.33
N ASP A 121 35.86 -11.63 -21.82
CA ASP A 121 34.74 -12.56 -21.74
C ASP A 121 34.55 -13.07 -20.30
N THR A 122 33.62 -12.46 -19.58
CA THR A 122 33.36 -12.83 -18.19
C THR A 122 32.54 -14.09 -18.02
N LEU A 123 31.89 -14.59 -19.07
CA LEU A 123 31.21 -15.89 -19.01
C LEU A 123 32.23 -17.02 -19.10
N GLY A 124 33.22 -16.86 -20.00
CA GLY A 124 34.22 -17.87 -20.32
C GLY A 124 33.64 -19.06 -21.09
N GLU A 125 34.49 -20.02 -21.42
CA GLU A 125 34.07 -21.27 -22.06
C GLU A 125 33.74 -22.31 -20.99
N CYS A 126 32.52 -22.83 -21.00
CA CYS A 126 32.12 -23.85 -20.05
C CYS A 126 32.74 -25.20 -20.43
N MET A 127 33.22 -25.98 -19.45
CA MET A 127 33.62 -27.39 -19.63
C MET A 127 32.56 -28.22 -20.36
N HIS A 128 31.28 -27.84 -20.24
CA HIS A 128 30.15 -28.53 -20.83
C HIS A 128 29.46 -27.65 -21.88
N ARG A 129 29.95 -27.72 -23.12
CA ARG A 129 29.42 -26.94 -24.25
C ARG A 129 27.90 -27.09 -24.44
N ARG A 130 27.37 -28.32 -24.31
CA ARG A 130 25.92 -28.58 -24.41
C ARG A 130 25.14 -27.81 -23.35
N PHE A 131 25.58 -27.86 -22.09
CA PHE A 131 24.93 -27.13 -20.98
C PHE A 131 24.93 -25.62 -21.24
N ALA A 132 26.07 -25.04 -21.65
CA ALA A 132 26.16 -23.61 -21.93
C ALA A 132 25.29 -23.15 -23.11
N VAL A 133 25.12 -23.99 -24.16
CA VAL A 133 24.24 -23.69 -25.29
C VAL A 133 22.78 -23.80 -24.88
N GLU A 134 22.39 -24.87 -24.18
CA GLU A 134 21.02 -25.06 -23.70
C GLU A 134 20.61 -23.97 -22.70
N LEU A 135 21.48 -23.63 -21.75
CA LEU A 135 21.21 -22.57 -20.76
C LEU A 135 20.97 -21.22 -21.44
N ARG A 136 21.85 -20.81 -22.37
CA ARG A 136 21.69 -19.55 -23.11
C ARG A 136 20.45 -19.53 -23.99
N ARG A 137 20.05 -20.69 -24.52
CA ARG A 137 18.87 -20.84 -25.38
C ARG A 137 17.57 -20.81 -24.57
N TRP A 138 17.52 -21.51 -23.46
CA TRP A 138 16.28 -21.74 -22.71
C TRP A 138 16.05 -20.76 -21.58
N LEU A 139 17.09 -20.21 -20.94
CA LEU A 139 16.89 -19.28 -19.83
C LEU A 139 16.04 -18.07 -20.23
N PRO A 140 16.33 -17.31 -21.31
CA PRO A 140 15.46 -16.20 -21.72
C PRO A 140 14.04 -16.64 -22.08
N ARG A 141 13.86 -17.83 -22.66
CA ARG A 141 12.54 -18.36 -23.05
C ARG A 141 11.72 -18.78 -21.84
N ALA A 142 12.38 -19.36 -20.85
CA ALA A 142 11.77 -19.78 -19.60
C ALA A 142 11.22 -18.58 -18.82
N LEU A 143 11.77 -17.38 -18.96
CA LEU A 143 11.23 -16.17 -18.34
C LEU A 143 9.80 -15.84 -18.80
N VAL A 144 9.46 -16.12 -20.07
CA VAL A 144 8.10 -15.88 -20.59
C VAL A 144 7.10 -16.81 -19.90
N LEU A 145 7.39 -18.11 -19.88
CA LEU A 145 6.48 -19.11 -19.30
C LEU A 145 6.48 -19.04 -17.76
N GLY A 146 7.66 -18.86 -17.16
CA GLY A 146 7.84 -18.76 -15.71
C GLY A 146 7.24 -17.49 -15.11
N GLY A 147 7.25 -16.38 -15.85
CA GLY A 147 6.51 -15.16 -15.46
C GLY A 147 5.02 -15.27 -15.76
N GLY A 148 4.67 -15.79 -16.94
CA GLY A 148 3.31 -15.70 -17.46
C GLY A 148 2.34 -16.76 -16.92
N LEU A 149 2.76 -18.03 -16.85
CA LEU A 149 1.86 -19.13 -16.46
C LEU A 149 1.35 -19.03 -15.02
N PRO A 150 2.16 -18.68 -14.00
CA PRO A 150 1.66 -18.55 -12.63
C PRO A 150 0.58 -17.48 -12.49
N ILE A 151 0.77 -16.31 -13.12
CA ILE A 151 -0.18 -15.20 -13.06
C ILE A 151 -1.45 -15.53 -13.85
N ALA A 152 -1.32 -16.10 -15.05
CA ALA A 152 -2.49 -16.55 -15.81
C ALA A 152 -3.27 -17.64 -15.04
N GLY A 153 -2.57 -18.61 -14.44
CA GLY A 153 -3.14 -19.66 -13.60
C GLY A 153 -3.92 -19.10 -12.41
N PHE A 154 -3.37 -18.09 -11.73
CA PHE A 154 -4.05 -17.39 -10.64
C PHE A 154 -5.42 -16.86 -11.07
N PHE A 155 -5.51 -16.14 -12.20
CA PHE A 155 -6.78 -15.63 -12.71
C PHE A 155 -7.74 -16.73 -13.21
N LEU A 156 -7.23 -17.83 -13.77
CA LEU A 156 -8.06 -18.94 -14.27
C LEU A 156 -8.81 -19.69 -13.17
N VAL A 157 -8.24 -19.77 -11.97
CA VAL A 157 -8.89 -20.38 -10.80
C VAL A 157 -10.04 -19.51 -10.28
N GLN A 158 -10.00 -18.20 -10.53
CA GLN A 158 -11.01 -17.25 -10.07
C GLN A 158 -12.20 -17.21 -11.01
N ALA A 159 -13.38 -17.63 -10.53
CA ALA A 159 -14.55 -17.89 -11.39
C ALA A 159 -15.00 -16.70 -12.26
N ARG A 160 -14.80 -15.45 -11.82
CA ARG A 160 -15.32 -14.27 -12.53
C ARG A 160 -14.28 -13.62 -13.45
N GLU A 161 -13.02 -13.77 -13.09
CA GLU A 161 -11.86 -13.14 -13.72
C GLU A 161 -11.17 -14.12 -14.69
N ARG A 162 -11.78 -15.30 -14.92
CA ARG A 162 -11.30 -16.32 -15.85
C ARG A 162 -11.01 -15.77 -17.24
N LEU A 163 -11.81 -14.82 -17.74
CA LEU A 163 -11.59 -14.21 -19.05
C LEU A 163 -10.27 -13.44 -19.11
N ILE A 164 -9.91 -12.74 -18.03
CA ILE A 164 -8.59 -12.11 -17.90
C ILE A 164 -7.52 -13.20 -17.90
N GLY A 165 -7.71 -14.28 -17.13
CA GLY A 165 -6.80 -15.44 -17.12
C GLY A 165 -6.60 -16.08 -18.49
N VAL A 166 -7.66 -16.24 -19.28
CA VAL A 166 -7.60 -16.73 -20.66
C VAL A 166 -6.82 -15.77 -21.55
N ALA A 167 -7.07 -14.46 -21.46
CA ALA A 167 -6.33 -13.46 -22.23
C ALA A 167 -4.82 -13.49 -21.89
N LEU A 168 -4.47 -13.51 -20.60
CA LEU A 168 -3.08 -13.60 -20.15
C LEU A 168 -2.43 -14.93 -20.54
N LEU A 169 -3.17 -16.03 -20.52
CA LEU A 169 -2.70 -17.33 -21.00
C LEU A 169 -2.43 -17.30 -22.51
N LEU A 170 -3.35 -16.76 -23.31
CA LEU A 170 -3.18 -16.62 -24.76
C LEU A 170 -1.97 -15.74 -25.10
N VAL A 171 -1.77 -14.63 -24.39
CA VAL A 171 -0.56 -13.80 -24.51
C VAL A 171 0.68 -14.60 -24.15
N THR A 172 0.68 -15.32 -23.03
CA THR A 172 1.82 -16.13 -22.58
C THR A 172 2.16 -17.24 -23.59
N LEU A 173 1.17 -17.97 -24.09
CA LEU A 173 1.35 -19.03 -25.07
C LEU A 173 1.75 -18.49 -26.44
N GLY A 174 1.13 -17.38 -26.88
CA GLY A 174 1.47 -16.70 -28.13
C GLY A 174 2.91 -16.19 -28.11
N LEU A 175 3.33 -15.52 -27.02
CA LEU A 175 4.71 -15.11 -26.81
C LEU A 175 5.64 -16.32 -26.67
N GLY A 176 5.24 -17.36 -25.96
CA GLY A 176 6.00 -18.62 -25.82
C GLY A 176 6.28 -19.28 -27.17
N LEU A 177 5.24 -19.39 -28.01
CA LEU A 177 5.34 -19.90 -29.37
C LEU A 177 6.23 -19.00 -30.23
N PHE A 178 6.05 -17.68 -30.13
CA PHE A 178 6.88 -16.70 -30.81
C PHE A 178 8.35 -16.88 -30.42
N VAL A 179 8.72 -16.88 -29.14
CA VAL A 179 10.14 -16.99 -28.73
C VAL A 179 10.74 -18.36 -29.06
N TRP A 180 9.91 -19.41 -29.14
CA TRP A 180 10.34 -20.74 -29.57
C TRP A 180 10.60 -20.80 -31.08
N ARG A 181 9.63 -20.37 -31.90
CA ARG A 181 9.66 -20.45 -33.37
C ARG A 181 10.37 -19.29 -34.05
N ARG A 182 10.59 -18.16 -33.37
CA ARG A 182 11.18 -16.93 -33.91
C ARG A 182 12.43 -17.20 -34.73
N ARG A 183 13.32 -18.06 -34.25
CA ARG A 183 14.57 -18.37 -34.96
C ARG A 183 14.31 -19.03 -36.31
N ALA A 184 13.46 -20.06 -36.34
CA ALA A 184 13.07 -20.73 -37.58
C ALA A 184 12.31 -19.77 -38.51
N TRP A 185 11.41 -18.96 -37.95
CA TRP A 185 10.67 -17.95 -38.69
C TRP A 185 11.59 -16.92 -39.35
N LEU A 186 12.56 -16.35 -38.61
CA LEU A 186 13.53 -15.40 -39.16
C LEU A 186 14.41 -16.01 -40.26
N LEU A 187 14.76 -17.29 -40.16
CA LEU A 187 15.53 -18.00 -41.19
C LEU A 187 14.69 -18.38 -42.42
N SER A 188 13.37 -18.53 -42.25
CA SER A 188 12.43 -18.78 -43.36
C SER A 188 12.11 -17.54 -44.20
N LEU A 189 12.46 -16.34 -43.73
CA LEU A 189 12.24 -15.11 -44.50
C LEU A 189 13.18 -15.08 -45.73
N GLY A 190 12.60 -14.96 -46.93
CA GLY A 190 13.38 -14.83 -48.16
C GLY A 190 14.27 -13.58 -48.17
N GLU A 191 15.41 -13.67 -48.86
CA GLU A 191 16.42 -12.60 -48.97
C GLU A 191 15.86 -11.31 -49.62
N GLY A 192 14.81 -11.42 -50.44
CA GLY A 192 14.13 -10.26 -51.03
C GLY A 192 13.13 -9.54 -50.12
N SER A 193 12.76 -10.12 -48.97
CA SER A 193 11.67 -9.57 -48.15
C SER A 193 12.05 -8.21 -47.53
N ARG A 194 11.11 -7.24 -47.57
CA ARG A 194 11.32 -5.91 -46.96
C ARG A 194 11.61 -6.01 -45.46
N LEU A 195 10.98 -6.97 -44.79
CA LEU A 195 11.18 -7.25 -43.37
C LEU A 195 12.58 -7.84 -43.08
N ALA A 196 13.10 -8.72 -43.93
CA ALA A 196 14.46 -9.25 -43.77
C ALA A 196 15.52 -8.15 -43.89
N ARG A 197 15.35 -7.25 -44.87
CA ARG A 197 16.21 -6.06 -45.02
C ARG A 197 16.11 -5.13 -43.82
N TRP A 198 14.90 -4.83 -43.34
CA TRP A 198 14.71 -3.96 -42.16
C TRP A 198 15.33 -4.56 -40.89
N LEU A 199 15.25 -5.88 -40.70
CA LEU A 199 15.86 -6.59 -39.56
C LEU A 199 17.38 -6.85 -39.73
N ALA A 200 17.97 -6.41 -40.85
CA ALA A 200 19.35 -6.67 -41.24
C ALA A 200 19.71 -8.17 -41.21
N LEU A 201 18.82 -9.03 -41.71
CA LEU A 201 18.98 -10.49 -41.64
C LEU A 201 20.07 -11.03 -42.57
N ASP A 202 20.35 -10.38 -43.70
CA ASP A 202 21.21 -10.93 -44.76
C ASP A 202 22.66 -11.17 -44.28
N GLY A 203 23.19 -10.29 -43.43
CA GLY A 203 24.50 -10.48 -42.77
C GLY A 203 24.47 -11.31 -41.49
N ARG A 204 23.30 -11.80 -41.06
CA ARG A 204 23.09 -12.44 -39.74
C ARG A 204 22.56 -13.86 -39.79
N ARG A 205 22.16 -14.35 -40.96
CA ARG A 205 21.61 -15.71 -41.11
C ARG A 205 22.56 -16.77 -40.57
N ALA A 206 23.85 -16.68 -40.90
CA ALA A 206 24.87 -17.63 -40.45
C ALA A 206 25.09 -17.58 -38.93
N THR A 207 25.23 -16.39 -38.33
CA THR A 207 25.42 -16.24 -36.88
C THR A 207 24.17 -16.68 -36.09
N LEU A 208 22.97 -16.35 -36.59
CA LEU A 208 21.70 -16.83 -36.06
C LEU A 208 21.54 -18.35 -36.22
N ALA A 209 22.05 -18.95 -37.30
CA ALA A 209 22.07 -20.40 -37.53
C ALA A 209 23.10 -21.14 -36.65
N ALA A 210 24.14 -20.45 -36.18
CA ALA A 210 25.17 -21.04 -35.32
C ALA A 210 24.97 -20.75 -33.80
N LEU A 211 24.03 -19.87 -33.42
CA LEU A 211 23.92 -19.32 -32.05
C LEU A 211 25.25 -18.69 -31.58
N GLU A 212 25.95 -18.06 -32.52
CA GLU A 212 27.19 -17.38 -32.24
C GLU A 212 26.93 -16.07 -31.50
N ARG A 213 27.82 -15.77 -30.55
CA ARG A 213 27.77 -14.50 -29.82
C ARG A 213 28.25 -13.38 -30.74
N GLU A 214 27.52 -12.28 -30.74
CA GLU A 214 27.78 -11.12 -31.58
C GLU A 214 28.63 -10.08 -30.84
N ASP A 215 29.43 -9.34 -31.61
CA ASP A 215 30.33 -8.30 -31.06
C ASP A 215 29.68 -6.93 -30.90
N ARG A 216 28.51 -6.68 -31.50
CA ARG A 216 27.82 -5.39 -31.42
C ARG A 216 26.30 -5.58 -31.46
N MET A 217 25.57 -4.65 -30.84
CA MET A 217 24.12 -4.55 -31.00
C MET A 217 23.78 -3.98 -32.37
N HIS A 218 22.83 -4.60 -33.07
CA HIS A 218 22.36 -4.16 -34.39
C HIS A 218 21.44 -2.95 -34.36
N GLY A 219 21.37 -2.22 -35.47
CA GLY A 219 20.53 -1.01 -35.62
C GLY A 219 19.05 -1.20 -35.22
N PRO A 220 18.34 -2.23 -35.70
CA PRO A 220 16.94 -2.47 -35.33
C PRO A 220 16.76 -2.74 -33.83
N SER A 221 17.72 -3.45 -33.22
CA SER A 221 17.71 -3.70 -31.78
C SER A 221 17.90 -2.41 -30.97
N ARG A 222 18.78 -1.51 -31.45
CA ARG A 222 18.99 -0.18 -30.85
C ARG A 222 17.74 0.69 -30.97
N LEU A 223 17.09 0.68 -32.14
CA LEU A 223 15.84 1.42 -32.37
C LEU A 223 14.73 0.94 -31.43
N LEU A 224 14.55 -0.38 -31.30
CA LEU A 224 13.56 -0.95 -30.38
C LEU A 224 13.84 -0.57 -28.93
N ILE A 225 15.09 -0.68 -28.47
CA ILE A 225 15.48 -0.26 -27.12
C ILE A 225 15.25 1.23 -26.92
N GLY A 226 15.64 2.06 -27.90
CA GLY A 226 15.41 3.49 -27.86
C GLY A 226 13.92 3.84 -27.74
N ALA A 227 13.06 3.18 -28.53
CA ALA A 227 11.62 3.37 -28.47
C ALA A 227 11.03 2.94 -27.12
N VAL A 228 11.48 1.82 -26.56
CA VAL A 228 11.03 1.35 -25.24
C VAL A 228 11.49 2.29 -24.13
N LEU A 229 12.74 2.75 -24.15
CA LEU A 229 13.24 3.75 -23.19
C LEU A 229 12.47 5.07 -23.31
N LEU A 230 12.17 5.52 -24.53
CA LEU A 230 11.34 6.70 -24.78
C LEU A 230 9.93 6.54 -24.20
N LEU A 231 9.30 5.39 -24.38
CA LEU A 231 7.99 5.09 -23.78
C LEU A 231 8.04 5.19 -22.25
N GLN A 232 9.10 4.67 -21.63
CA GLN A 232 9.26 4.68 -20.17
C GLN A 232 9.49 6.11 -19.64
N TRP A 233 10.30 6.91 -20.33
CA TRP A 233 10.48 8.33 -20.01
C TRP A 233 9.22 9.16 -20.24
N ALA A 234 8.45 8.85 -21.29
CA ALA A 234 7.17 9.49 -21.54
C ALA A 234 6.17 9.19 -20.41
N LEU A 235 6.13 7.94 -19.94
CA LEU A 235 5.30 7.55 -18.80
C LEU A 235 5.74 8.23 -17.50
N PHE A 236 7.05 8.29 -17.23
CA PHE A 236 7.61 9.03 -16.09
C PHE A 236 7.23 10.52 -16.15
N ALA A 237 7.38 11.16 -17.31
CA ALA A 237 7.01 12.56 -17.51
C ALA A 237 5.50 12.79 -17.36
N ALA A 238 4.67 11.88 -17.88
CA ALA A 238 3.21 11.94 -17.73
C ALA A 238 2.77 11.80 -16.28
N LEU A 239 3.43 10.94 -15.48
CA LEU A 239 3.18 10.82 -14.04
C LEU A 239 3.61 12.06 -13.26
N LEU A 240 4.62 12.80 -13.71
CA LEU A 240 4.99 14.09 -13.12
C LEU A 240 4.01 15.21 -13.48
N ALA A 241 3.59 15.28 -14.74
CA ALA A 241 2.72 16.35 -15.24
C ALA A 241 1.24 16.15 -14.88
N TRP A 242 0.76 14.91 -14.98
CA TRP A 242 -0.64 14.52 -14.77
C TRP A 242 -0.74 13.23 -13.94
N PRO A 243 -0.31 13.26 -12.67
CA PRO A 243 -0.18 12.07 -11.84
C PRO A 243 -1.47 11.26 -11.74
N GLU A 244 -2.57 11.91 -11.38
CA GLU A 244 -3.86 11.28 -11.13
C GLU A 244 -4.47 10.69 -12.40
N SER A 245 -4.52 11.48 -13.48
CA SER A 245 -5.12 11.08 -14.75
C SER A 245 -4.33 9.94 -15.39
N THR A 246 -3.00 10.06 -15.41
CA THR A 246 -2.12 9.01 -15.94
C THR A 246 -2.23 7.74 -15.11
N ALA A 247 -2.19 7.85 -13.79
CA ALA A 247 -2.21 6.67 -12.94
C ALA A 247 -3.56 5.94 -12.99
N ARG A 248 -4.69 6.66 -12.92
CA ARG A 248 -6.04 6.07 -12.97
C ARG A 248 -6.40 5.51 -14.34
N SER A 249 -5.91 6.11 -15.43
CA SER A 249 -6.18 5.58 -16.77
C SER A 249 -5.49 4.24 -17.01
N LEU A 250 -4.31 4.02 -16.43
CA LEU A 250 -3.58 2.76 -16.53
C LEU A 250 -4.02 1.74 -15.47
N GLY A 251 -4.29 2.22 -14.25
CA GLY A 251 -4.56 1.40 -13.07
C GLY A 251 -3.28 0.85 -12.42
N SER A 252 -3.33 0.63 -11.11
CA SER A 252 -2.19 0.17 -10.30
C SER A 252 -1.53 -1.12 -10.82
N PRO A 253 -2.28 -2.18 -11.22
CA PRO A 253 -1.66 -3.40 -11.73
C PRO A 253 -0.82 -3.19 -13.00
N ALA A 254 -1.32 -2.40 -13.95
CA ALA A 254 -0.60 -2.12 -15.19
C ALA A 254 0.64 -1.28 -14.92
N LEU A 255 0.54 -0.27 -14.02
CA LEU A 255 1.69 0.54 -13.59
C LEU A 255 2.83 -0.29 -13.01
N VAL A 256 2.50 -1.27 -12.16
CA VAL A 256 3.49 -2.21 -11.58
C VAL A 256 4.22 -2.98 -12.69
N LEU A 257 3.49 -3.52 -13.67
CA LEU A 257 4.10 -4.28 -14.78
C LEU A 257 4.92 -3.38 -15.72
N PHE A 258 4.47 -2.16 -16.00
CA PHE A 258 5.27 -1.18 -16.73
C PHE A 258 6.56 -0.81 -15.99
N ALA A 259 6.49 -0.62 -14.66
CA ALA A 259 7.66 -0.33 -13.85
C ALA A 259 8.63 -1.52 -13.84
N MET A 260 8.14 -2.74 -13.67
CA MET A 260 8.97 -3.95 -13.76
C MET A 260 9.64 -4.07 -15.13
N GLY A 261 8.91 -3.84 -16.23
CA GLY A 261 9.48 -3.78 -17.58
C GLY A 261 10.55 -2.68 -17.72
N SER A 262 10.33 -1.53 -17.07
CA SER A 262 11.28 -0.42 -17.02
C SER A 262 12.57 -0.78 -16.29
N TRP A 263 12.47 -1.39 -15.12
CA TRP A 263 13.62 -1.83 -14.34
C TRP A 263 14.42 -2.90 -15.08
N ILE A 264 13.76 -3.79 -15.83
CA ILE A 264 14.44 -4.79 -16.67
C ILE A 264 15.28 -4.12 -17.74
N VAL A 265 14.71 -3.16 -18.47
CA VAL A 265 15.41 -2.50 -19.59
C VAL A 265 16.48 -1.55 -19.07
N PHE A 266 16.16 -0.70 -18.09
CA PHE A 266 17.11 0.22 -17.49
C PHE A 266 18.28 -0.53 -16.85
N GLY A 267 17.99 -1.49 -15.98
CA GLY A 267 19.02 -2.27 -15.30
C GLY A 267 19.80 -3.19 -16.24
N GLY A 268 19.11 -3.91 -17.12
CA GLY A 268 19.73 -4.84 -18.04
C GLY A 268 20.52 -4.15 -19.15
N ILE A 269 20.02 -3.05 -19.71
CA ILE A 269 20.68 -2.35 -20.82
C ILE A 269 21.60 -1.24 -20.34
N LEU A 270 21.09 -0.28 -19.57
CA LEU A 270 21.86 0.92 -19.20
C LEU A 270 22.85 0.68 -18.06
N LEU A 271 22.56 -0.22 -17.13
CA LEU A 271 23.46 -0.54 -16.02
C LEU A 271 24.33 -1.78 -16.26
N THR A 272 23.88 -2.71 -17.10
CA THR A 272 24.63 -3.96 -17.32
C THR A 272 25.24 -4.00 -18.71
N TYR A 273 24.44 -3.97 -19.78
CA TYR A 273 24.94 -4.12 -21.15
C TYR A 273 25.91 -3.00 -21.56
N LEU A 274 25.49 -1.73 -21.42
CA LEU A 274 26.25 -0.59 -21.93
C LEU A 274 27.57 -0.38 -21.16
N PRO A 275 27.60 -0.38 -19.81
CA PRO A 275 28.84 -0.21 -19.06
C PRO A 275 29.81 -1.38 -19.32
N LYS A 276 29.30 -2.60 -19.40
CA LYS A 276 30.12 -3.76 -19.74
C LYS A 276 30.68 -3.69 -21.17
N ALA A 277 29.97 -3.04 -22.10
CA ALA A 277 30.45 -2.83 -23.46
C ALA A 277 31.48 -1.69 -23.58
N LEU A 278 31.34 -0.62 -22.78
CA LEU A 278 32.18 0.58 -22.86
C LEU A 278 33.37 0.55 -21.89
N ILE A 279 33.11 0.27 -20.61
CA ILE A 279 34.08 0.32 -19.50
C ILE A 279 34.42 -1.06 -18.92
N ARG A 280 33.92 -2.15 -19.54
CA ARG A 280 34.21 -3.56 -19.21
C ARG A 280 33.67 -4.07 -17.86
N VAL A 281 33.11 -3.19 -17.03
CA VAL A 281 32.53 -3.50 -15.72
C VAL A 281 31.02 -3.24 -15.75
N PRO A 282 30.17 -4.18 -15.27
CA PRO A 282 28.76 -3.91 -15.12
C PRO A 282 28.50 -3.04 -13.88
N LEU A 283 27.59 -2.08 -14.00
CA LEU A 283 27.08 -1.26 -12.90
C LEU A 283 25.80 -1.86 -12.28
N THR A 284 25.58 -3.17 -12.45
CA THR A 284 24.44 -3.89 -11.89
C THR A 284 24.20 -3.65 -10.38
N PRO A 285 25.23 -3.65 -9.50
CA PRO A 285 25.02 -3.39 -8.08
C PRO A 285 24.89 -1.90 -7.72
N LEU A 286 25.11 -0.99 -8.68
CA LEU A 286 25.17 0.45 -8.42
C LEU A 286 23.87 1.00 -7.81
N PRO A 287 22.65 0.67 -8.28
CA PRO A 287 21.43 1.20 -7.67
C PRO A 287 21.28 0.80 -6.21
N LEU A 288 21.63 -0.45 -5.86
CA LEU A 288 21.60 -0.91 -4.47
C LEU A 288 22.62 -0.14 -3.63
N ALA A 289 23.84 0.03 -4.12
CA ALA A 289 24.86 0.82 -3.45
C ALA A 289 24.41 2.29 -3.25
N MET A 290 23.81 2.91 -4.27
CA MET A 290 23.30 4.28 -4.19
C MET A 290 22.14 4.41 -3.20
N CYS A 291 21.17 3.49 -3.21
CA CYS A 291 20.09 3.46 -2.23
C CYS A 291 20.63 3.39 -0.79
N LEU A 292 21.63 2.54 -0.53
CA LEU A 292 22.23 2.39 0.80
C LEU A 292 23.03 3.63 1.20
N LEU A 293 23.81 4.20 0.26
CA LEU A 293 24.65 5.37 0.49
C LEU A 293 23.81 6.64 0.72
N PHE A 294 22.71 6.79 0.00
CA PHE A 294 21.88 8.00 0.02
C PHE A 294 20.68 7.93 0.95
N ALA A 295 20.35 6.76 1.51
CA ALA A 295 19.29 6.58 2.50
C ALA A 295 19.25 7.67 3.61
N PRO A 296 20.38 8.06 4.25
CA PRO A 296 20.34 9.09 5.30
C PRO A 296 20.18 10.53 4.78
N LEU A 297 20.48 10.78 3.49
CA LEU A 297 20.46 12.12 2.89
C LEU A 297 19.13 12.43 2.16
N ASN A 298 18.33 11.39 1.92
CA ASN A 298 17.23 11.41 0.97
C ASN A 298 15.87 11.09 1.61
N ASP A 299 15.63 11.74 2.75
CA ASP A 299 14.33 11.73 3.39
C ASP A 299 13.56 13.01 3.07
N ASN A 300 12.53 12.89 2.23
CA ASN A 300 11.60 13.97 1.90
C ASN A 300 10.22 13.82 2.53
N HIS A 301 9.99 12.81 3.39
CA HIS A 301 8.66 12.48 3.93
C HIS A 301 8.33 13.23 5.22
N ARG A 302 8.63 14.53 5.21
CA ARG A 302 8.40 15.37 6.38
C ARG A 302 6.90 15.65 6.55
N VAL A 303 6.38 15.35 7.73
CA VAL A 303 5.02 15.72 8.16
C VAL A 303 4.94 17.25 8.30
N ALA A 304 3.79 17.82 7.92
CA ALA A 304 3.54 19.27 8.01
C ALA A 304 4.64 20.14 7.37
N ASN A 305 5.20 19.69 6.23
CA ASN A 305 6.22 20.44 5.50
C ASN A 305 5.72 21.88 5.17
N PRO A 306 6.41 22.96 5.61
CA PRO A 306 5.92 24.34 5.47
C PRO A 306 5.64 24.79 4.03
N GLU A 307 6.30 24.21 3.03
CA GLU A 307 6.12 24.55 1.62
C GLU A 307 4.86 23.95 1.00
N ARG A 308 4.29 22.91 1.64
CA ARG A 308 3.25 22.06 1.06
C ARG A 308 2.03 21.83 1.97
N SER A 309 2.05 22.40 3.18
CA SER A 309 1.01 22.22 4.19
C SER A 309 0.12 23.46 4.29
N ALA A 310 -0.72 23.53 5.33
CA ALA A 310 -1.61 24.66 5.50
C ALA A 310 -0.84 25.99 5.57
N HIS A 311 -1.42 27.05 5.02
CA HIS A 311 -0.82 28.38 5.08
C HIS A 311 -0.94 28.98 6.48
N SER A 312 -2.10 28.76 7.11
CA SER A 312 -2.37 29.12 8.50
C SER A 312 -1.94 28.01 9.45
N ALA A 313 -1.68 28.37 10.70
CA ALA A 313 -1.44 27.40 11.76
C ALA A 313 -2.75 26.75 12.23
N VAL A 314 -2.63 25.57 12.83
CA VAL A 314 -3.66 24.90 13.62
C VAL A 314 -4.09 25.86 14.72
N GLY A 315 -5.39 26.16 14.77
CA GLY A 315 -5.98 27.04 15.76
C GLY A 315 -5.90 26.48 17.19
N PRO A 316 -6.11 27.32 18.22
CA PRO A 316 -6.10 26.89 19.61
C PRO A 316 -7.19 25.83 19.86
N ARG A 317 -6.83 24.78 20.59
CA ARG A 317 -7.73 23.68 20.98
C ARG A 317 -8.22 23.86 22.41
N GLN A 318 -9.47 23.54 22.65
CA GLN A 318 -10.07 23.51 23.98
C GLN A 318 -9.96 22.09 24.58
N THR A 319 -10.14 21.96 25.90
CA THR A 319 -10.19 20.64 26.55
C THR A 319 -11.45 19.88 26.17
N ALA A 320 -11.41 18.55 26.27
CA ALA A 320 -12.58 17.71 26.07
C ALA A 320 -13.76 18.13 26.96
N ASP A 321 -13.48 18.47 28.23
CA ASP A 321 -14.48 18.98 29.17
C ASP A 321 -15.17 20.25 28.63
N ALA A 322 -14.41 21.23 28.14
CA ALA A 322 -14.97 22.46 27.61
C ALA A 322 -15.90 22.20 26.42
N TRP A 323 -15.52 21.26 25.55
CA TRP A 323 -16.37 20.83 24.43
C TRP A 323 -17.64 20.12 24.89
N VAL A 324 -17.57 19.23 25.90
CA VAL A 324 -18.76 18.59 26.48
C VAL A 324 -19.68 19.64 27.09
N GLN A 325 -19.12 20.61 27.81
CA GLN A 325 -19.90 21.73 28.36
C GLN A 325 -20.57 22.56 27.27
N GLN A 326 -19.88 22.83 26.16
CA GLN A 326 -20.46 23.53 25.02
C GLN A 326 -21.59 22.70 24.37
N TRP A 327 -21.40 21.39 24.21
CA TRP A 327 -22.43 20.51 23.68
C TRP A 327 -23.67 20.47 24.59
N LEU A 328 -23.48 20.35 25.90
CA LEU A 328 -24.55 20.34 26.90
C LEU A 328 -25.35 21.65 26.93
N ARG A 329 -24.72 22.80 26.65
CA ARG A 329 -25.42 24.11 26.58
C ARG A 329 -26.13 24.36 25.27
N THR A 330 -25.75 23.67 24.20
CA THR A 330 -26.28 23.89 22.85
C THR A 330 -27.23 22.75 22.47
N VAL A 331 -26.73 21.74 21.78
CA VAL A 331 -27.51 20.60 21.28
C VAL A 331 -28.10 19.74 22.41
N GLY A 332 -27.36 19.57 23.50
CA GLY A 332 -27.72 18.71 24.62
C GLY A 332 -28.54 19.39 25.73
N ALA A 333 -28.99 20.64 25.52
CA ALA A 333 -29.59 21.50 26.54
C ALA A 333 -30.92 20.98 27.09
N ASP A 334 -31.64 20.15 26.32
CA ASP A 334 -32.88 19.49 26.76
C ASP A 334 -32.68 18.46 27.89
N GLY A 335 -31.42 18.11 28.20
CA GLY A 335 -31.06 17.12 29.21
C GLY A 335 -31.38 15.67 28.84
N LYS A 336 -32.00 15.43 27.67
CA LYS A 336 -32.53 14.12 27.25
C LYS A 336 -31.77 13.52 26.07
N ARG A 337 -31.23 14.38 25.19
CA ARG A 337 -30.58 13.94 23.97
C ARG A 337 -29.37 13.05 24.28
N PRO A 338 -29.21 11.90 23.60
CA PRO A 338 -28.04 11.04 23.79
C PRO A 338 -26.77 11.69 23.22
N LEU A 339 -25.64 11.39 23.84
CA LEU A 339 -24.32 11.76 23.34
C LEU A 339 -23.65 10.52 22.74
N VAL A 340 -23.41 10.55 21.42
CA VAL A 340 -22.89 9.43 20.65
C VAL A 340 -21.38 9.59 20.46
N LEU A 341 -20.63 8.57 20.88
CA LEU A 341 -19.22 8.38 20.58
C LEU A 341 -19.10 7.37 19.43
N VAL A 342 -18.27 7.67 18.43
CA VAL A 342 -18.10 6.79 17.27
C VAL A 342 -16.67 6.29 17.20
N ALA A 343 -16.48 4.98 17.08
CA ALA A 343 -15.20 4.37 16.74
C ALA A 343 -15.27 3.77 15.33
N VAL A 344 -14.34 4.17 14.47
CA VAL A 344 -14.25 3.68 13.09
C VAL A 344 -12.96 2.91 12.89
N ALA A 345 -13.09 1.60 12.76
CA ALA A 345 -11.96 0.69 12.61
C ALA A 345 -11.21 0.91 11.29
N GLY A 346 -9.91 0.63 11.32
CA GLY A 346 -9.03 0.68 10.14
C GLY A 346 -9.23 -0.46 9.16
N GLY A 347 -8.70 -0.29 7.96
CA GLY A 347 -8.81 -1.26 6.87
C GLY A 347 -8.94 -0.61 5.50
N ALA A 348 -8.05 0.35 5.21
CA ALA A 348 -7.88 0.99 3.91
C ALA A 348 -9.17 1.53 3.27
N SER A 349 -9.33 1.46 1.94
CA SER A 349 -10.50 2.04 1.24
C SER A 349 -11.81 1.39 1.69
N ARG A 350 -11.79 0.11 2.08
CA ARG A 350 -12.96 -0.57 2.64
C ARG A 350 -13.46 0.12 3.90
N ALA A 351 -12.56 0.42 4.84
CA ALA A 351 -12.91 1.15 6.05
C ALA A 351 -13.41 2.56 5.74
N ALA A 352 -12.75 3.25 4.79
CA ALA A 352 -13.15 4.59 4.36
C ALA A 352 -14.58 4.60 3.79
N TYR A 353 -14.88 3.68 2.88
CA TYR A 353 -16.19 3.57 2.25
C TYR A 353 -17.25 3.07 3.23
N TRP A 354 -17.01 1.95 3.92
CA TRP A 354 -17.94 1.38 4.91
C TRP A 354 -18.26 2.39 6.02
N GLY A 355 -17.24 3.00 6.63
CA GLY A 355 -17.41 3.90 7.77
C GLY A 355 -18.15 5.17 7.38
N SER A 356 -17.73 5.84 6.31
CA SER A 356 -18.37 7.09 5.87
C SER A 356 -19.79 6.85 5.36
N ALA A 357 -20.03 5.77 4.61
CA ALA A 357 -21.36 5.39 4.15
C ALA A 357 -22.27 5.05 5.34
N SER A 358 -21.79 4.27 6.33
CA SER A 358 -22.59 3.94 7.52
C SER A 358 -23.04 5.19 8.28
N LEU A 359 -22.13 6.14 8.52
CA LEU A 359 -22.45 7.40 9.19
C LEU A 359 -23.41 8.25 8.37
N ALA A 360 -23.17 8.36 7.06
CA ALA A 360 -24.03 9.11 6.17
C ALA A 360 -25.42 8.47 6.01
N ARG A 361 -25.53 7.14 6.13
CA ARG A 361 -26.82 6.44 6.15
C ARG A 361 -27.58 6.76 7.42
N LEU A 362 -26.93 6.72 8.58
CA LEU A 362 -27.55 7.13 9.85
C LEU A 362 -27.99 8.59 9.82
N GLN A 363 -27.18 9.47 9.23
CA GLN A 363 -27.58 10.86 8.98
C GLN A 363 -28.86 10.96 8.15
N GLN A 364 -28.91 10.29 7.01
CA GLN A 364 -30.09 10.28 6.14
C GLN A 364 -31.33 9.73 6.86
N LEU A 365 -31.18 8.63 7.61
CA LEU A 365 -32.28 8.02 8.36
C LEU A 365 -32.79 8.92 9.48
N GLY A 366 -31.91 9.65 10.14
CA GLY A 366 -32.28 10.66 11.13
C GLY A 366 -33.10 11.77 10.48
N GLU A 367 -32.65 12.28 9.34
CA GLU A 367 -33.33 13.36 8.61
C GLU A 367 -34.70 12.93 8.09
N GLU A 368 -34.83 11.70 7.61
CA GLU A 368 -36.12 11.08 7.25
C GLU A 368 -37.08 11.04 8.45
N GLN A 369 -36.54 10.96 9.67
CA GLN A 369 -37.31 11.08 10.91
C GLN A 369 -37.45 12.53 11.39
N GLY A 370 -36.81 13.53 10.77
CA GLY A 370 -36.85 14.92 11.21
C GLY A 370 -35.86 15.26 12.33
N VAL A 371 -34.79 14.48 12.51
CA VAL A 371 -33.69 14.77 13.44
C VAL A 371 -32.35 14.76 12.73
N ASN A 372 -31.42 15.60 13.18
CA ASN A 372 -30.07 15.61 12.65
C ASN A 372 -29.16 14.72 13.51
N PHE A 373 -28.76 13.55 12.99
CA PHE A 373 -27.94 12.58 13.71
C PHE A 373 -26.57 13.16 14.12
N ALA A 374 -25.94 13.93 13.23
CA ALA A 374 -24.62 14.52 13.47
C ALA A 374 -24.58 15.43 14.71
N ASP A 375 -25.71 16.04 15.09
CA ASP A 375 -25.78 16.90 16.28
C ASP A 375 -25.56 16.09 17.57
N SER A 376 -25.98 14.82 17.59
CA SER A 376 -25.78 13.94 18.74
C SER A 376 -24.42 13.25 18.74
N VAL A 377 -23.65 13.34 17.65
CA VAL A 377 -22.30 12.77 17.59
C VAL A 377 -21.30 13.75 18.18
N PHE A 378 -20.77 13.44 19.34
CA PHE A 378 -19.77 14.28 20.00
C PHE A 378 -18.41 14.19 19.33
N THR A 379 -17.90 12.96 19.17
CA THR A 379 -16.62 12.73 18.51
C THR A 379 -16.59 11.43 17.71
N ILE A 380 -15.77 11.43 16.66
CA ILE A 380 -15.47 10.28 15.82
C ILE A 380 -13.97 9.99 15.92
N SER A 381 -13.65 8.88 16.56
CA SER A 381 -12.30 8.32 16.61
C SER A 381 -12.08 7.40 15.42
N GLY A 382 -11.05 7.67 14.62
CA GLY A 382 -10.75 6.91 13.40
C GLY A 382 -9.30 6.43 13.35
N THR A 383 -9.09 5.24 12.79
CA THR A 383 -7.77 4.67 12.52
C THR A 383 -7.64 4.29 11.05
N SER A 384 -6.51 4.55 10.40
CA SER A 384 -6.26 4.18 9.00
C SER A 384 -7.34 4.73 8.06
N GLY A 385 -7.91 3.90 7.18
CA GLY A 385 -9.08 4.25 6.37
C GLY A 385 -10.30 4.72 7.18
N GLY A 386 -10.42 4.36 8.47
CA GLY A 386 -11.44 4.90 9.38
C GLY A 386 -11.27 6.39 9.67
N ALA A 387 -10.03 6.91 9.67
CA ALA A 387 -9.78 8.35 9.75
C ALA A 387 -10.27 9.08 8.49
N LEU A 388 -10.07 8.48 7.31
CA LEU A 388 -10.63 8.99 6.05
C LEU A 388 -12.16 8.98 6.08
N ALA A 389 -12.78 7.92 6.63
CA ALA A 389 -14.23 7.85 6.81
C ALA A 389 -14.76 8.98 7.71
N ALA A 390 -14.14 9.17 8.88
CA ALA A 390 -14.52 10.18 9.86
C ALA A 390 -14.44 11.59 9.27
N ALA A 391 -13.28 11.94 8.71
CA ALA A 391 -13.05 13.24 8.09
C ALA A 391 -13.99 13.51 6.91
N SER A 392 -14.22 12.51 6.04
CA SER A 392 -15.13 12.65 4.90
C SER A 392 -16.58 12.88 5.33
N PHE A 393 -17.04 12.20 6.37
CA PHE A 393 -18.39 12.38 6.90
C PHE A 393 -18.58 13.77 7.49
N VAL A 394 -17.66 14.23 8.36
CA VAL A 394 -17.75 15.57 8.96
C VAL A 394 -17.67 16.65 7.89
N ALA A 395 -16.77 16.53 6.92
CA ALA A 395 -16.68 17.45 5.78
C ALA A 395 -17.96 17.44 4.92
N ALA A 396 -18.64 16.30 4.78
CA ALA A 396 -19.88 16.20 4.02
C ALA A 396 -21.08 16.83 4.76
N VAL A 397 -21.12 16.73 6.08
CA VAL A 397 -22.11 17.43 6.92
C VAL A 397 -21.90 18.95 6.83
N ASP A 398 -20.66 19.42 6.93
CA ASP A 398 -20.32 20.85 6.75
C ASP A 398 -20.72 21.35 5.34
N ALA A 399 -20.35 20.60 4.29
CA ALA A 399 -20.71 20.92 2.91
C ALA A 399 -22.22 21.02 2.70
N ARG A 400 -23.01 20.13 3.33
CA ARG A 400 -24.47 20.18 3.25
C ARG A 400 -25.04 21.47 3.82
N ARG A 401 -24.53 21.95 4.95
CA ARG A 401 -24.98 23.21 5.58
C ARG A 401 -24.75 24.42 4.69
N GLN A 402 -23.66 24.39 3.94
CA GLN A 402 -23.26 25.45 3.01
C GLN A 402 -23.89 25.31 1.62
N ALA A 403 -24.59 24.20 1.34
CA ALA A 403 -25.18 23.94 0.04
C ALA A 403 -26.25 24.98 -0.34
N GLN A 404 -26.40 25.21 -1.65
CA GLN A 404 -27.51 26.01 -2.16
C GLN A 404 -28.83 25.26 -1.98
N ASP A 405 -28.81 23.96 -2.25
CA ASP A 405 -29.92 23.03 -2.03
C ASP A 405 -29.47 21.86 -1.14
N ALA A 406 -29.86 21.93 0.13
CA ALA A 406 -29.54 20.90 1.14
C ALA A 406 -30.27 19.57 0.88
N ALA A 407 -31.35 19.54 0.09
CA ALA A 407 -32.04 18.30 -0.28
C ALA A 407 -31.30 17.55 -1.39
N ALA A 408 -30.72 18.28 -2.34
CA ALA A 408 -29.85 17.70 -3.37
C ALA A 408 -28.50 17.22 -2.79
N CYS A 409 -27.92 17.99 -1.87
CA CYS A 409 -26.63 17.70 -1.24
C CYS A 409 -26.77 16.71 -0.06
N THR A 410 -26.87 15.43 -0.36
CA THR A 410 -26.91 14.40 0.69
C THR A 410 -25.49 13.92 1.03
N PRO A 411 -25.08 13.86 2.32
CA PRO A 411 -23.80 13.30 2.73
C PRO A 411 -23.59 11.88 2.20
N TRP A 412 -24.67 11.09 2.08
CA TRP A 412 -24.63 9.74 1.53
C TRP A 412 -24.05 9.68 0.10
N LYS A 413 -24.54 10.53 -0.80
CA LYS A 413 -24.02 10.60 -2.18
C LYS A 413 -22.58 11.12 -2.21
N LEU A 414 -22.30 12.19 -1.46
CA LEU A 414 -21.00 12.86 -1.48
C LEU A 414 -19.88 11.95 -0.96
N VAL A 415 -20.04 11.31 0.20
CA VAL A 415 -18.98 10.46 0.77
C VAL A 415 -18.73 9.21 -0.07
N ARG A 416 -19.78 8.62 -0.66
CA ARG A 416 -19.66 7.44 -1.54
C ARG A 416 -18.97 7.78 -2.87
N ASP A 417 -19.25 8.96 -3.43
CA ASP A 417 -18.56 9.44 -4.62
C ASP A 417 -17.07 9.70 -4.33
N PHE A 418 -16.76 10.35 -3.21
CA PHE A 418 -15.39 10.70 -2.82
C PHE A 418 -14.56 9.47 -2.41
N THR A 419 -15.01 8.71 -1.40
CA THR A 419 -14.26 7.56 -0.87
C THR A 419 -14.26 6.35 -1.82
N GLY A 420 -15.17 6.34 -2.80
CA GLY A 420 -15.26 5.30 -3.82
C GLY A 420 -14.31 5.49 -5.00
N GLN A 421 -13.55 6.58 -5.08
CA GLN A 421 -12.56 6.78 -6.17
C GLN A 421 -11.32 5.88 -5.98
N ASP A 422 -10.57 5.68 -7.07
CA ASP A 422 -9.25 5.04 -7.00
C ASP A 422 -8.21 6.00 -6.42
N HIS A 423 -7.92 5.85 -5.13
CA HIS A 423 -6.86 6.58 -4.42
C HIS A 423 -5.52 5.83 -4.40
N LEU A 424 -5.44 4.61 -4.94
CA LEU A 424 -4.23 3.77 -4.91
C LEU A 424 -3.31 4.03 -6.10
N ALA A 425 -3.86 4.25 -7.29
CA ALA A 425 -3.05 4.33 -8.50
C ALA A 425 -2.00 5.44 -8.43
N THR A 426 -2.38 6.63 -7.94
CA THR A 426 -1.46 7.77 -7.83
C THR A 426 -0.25 7.50 -6.92
N PRO A 427 -0.41 7.08 -5.64
CA PRO A 427 0.74 6.77 -4.79
C PRO A 427 1.59 5.60 -5.33
N VAL A 428 0.98 4.60 -6.00
CA VAL A 428 1.74 3.54 -6.70
C VAL A 428 2.57 4.12 -7.85
N GLY A 429 2.00 5.02 -8.64
CA GLY A 429 2.72 5.74 -9.70
C GLY A 429 3.90 6.53 -9.14
N TYR A 430 3.72 7.26 -8.03
CA TYR A 430 4.81 7.98 -7.38
C TYR A 430 5.89 7.05 -6.84
N LEU A 431 5.50 5.98 -6.14
CA LEU A 431 6.39 4.98 -5.58
C LEU A 431 7.32 4.40 -6.65
N LEU A 432 6.77 4.01 -7.81
CA LEU A 432 7.50 3.26 -8.83
C LEU A 432 8.35 4.15 -9.75
N TYR A 433 8.05 5.45 -9.82
CA TYR A 433 8.69 6.38 -10.75
C TYR A 433 9.42 7.52 -10.00
N PRO A 434 8.81 8.68 -9.68
CA PRO A 434 9.55 9.82 -9.14
C PRO A 434 10.20 9.51 -7.78
N ASP A 435 9.51 8.83 -6.86
CA ASP A 435 10.04 8.51 -5.54
C ASP A 435 11.17 7.48 -5.62
N LEU A 436 11.04 6.45 -6.46
CA LEU A 436 12.13 5.48 -6.65
C LEU A 436 13.36 6.13 -7.30
N MET A 437 13.16 6.93 -8.35
CA MET A 437 14.26 7.61 -9.04
C MET A 437 14.99 8.54 -8.08
N GLN A 438 14.26 9.25 -7.23
CA GLN A 438 14.90 10.13 -6.25
C GLN A 438 15.82 9.34 -5.32
N ARG A 439 15.49 8.09 -4.90
CA ARG A 439 16.34 7.29 -3.98
C ARG A 439 17.75 7.02 -4.50
N LEU A 440 17.92 7.16 -5.81
CA LEU A 440 19.21 7.04 -6.48
C LEU A 440 19.97 8.37 -6.52
N LEU A 441 19.51 9.42 -5.83
CA LEU A 441 20.14 10.74 -5.79
C LEU A 441 20.51 11.10 -4.35
N PRO A 442 21.59 11.87 -4.12
CA PRO A 442 22.00 12.31 -2.78
C PRO A 442 21.18 13.49 -2.25
N ILE A 443 20.19 13.98 -3.01
CA ILE A 443 19.38 15.15 -2.69
C ILE A 443 17.91 14.74 -2.66
N ALA A 444 17.21 15.11 -1.59
CA ALA A 444 15.79 14.88 -1.44
C ALA A 444 14.98 15.91 -2.25
N PHE A 445 14.08 15.45 -3.10
CA PHE A 445 13.22 16.33 -3.91
C PHE A 445 11.81 16.39 -3.32
N PRO A 446 11.35 17.52 -2.77
CA PRO A 446 10.02 17.61 -2.16
C PRO A 446 8.87 17.20 -3.11
N GLY A 447 8.97 17.54 -4.40
CA GLY A 447 7.95 17.19 -5.40
C GLY A 447 7.91 15.71 -5.81
N ALA A 448 8.95 14.93 -5.52
CA ALA A 448 9.01 13.50 -5.82
C ALA A 448 8.54 12.61 -4.66
N ASP A 449 8.08 13.23 -3.58
CA ASP A 449 7.61 12.57 -2.37
C ASP A 449 6.32 11.79 -2.64
N ARG A 450 6.38 10.46 -2.54
CA ARG A 450 5.17 9.62 -2.72
C ARG A 450 4.07 9.85 -1.68
N SER A 451 4.34 10.54 -0.57
CA SER A 451 3.29 10.97 0.37
C SER A 451 2.29 11.94 -0.27
N LEU A 452 2.76 12.77 -1.20
CA LEU A 452 1.93 13.73 -1.94
C LEU A 452 0.90 13.05 -2.82
N GLY A 453 1.23 11.86 -3.33
CA GLY A 453 0.35 11.10 -4.20
C GLY A 453 -1.02 10.83 -3.56
N LEU A 454 -1.09 10.71 -2.23
CA LEU A 454 -2.34 10.49 -1.50
C LEU A 454 -2.95 11.80 -1.00
N GLU A 455 -2.14 12.65 -0.37
CA GLU A 455 -2.59 13.92 0.23
C GLU A 455 -3.20 14.87 -0.83
N GLN A 456 -2.55 15.00 -1.99
CA GLN A 456 -3.03 15.85 -3.08
C GLN A 456 -4.24 15.28 -3.80
N VAL A 457 -4.32 13.94 -3.91
CA VAL A 457 -5.47 13.26 -4.53
C VAL A 457 -6.74 13.60 -3.75
N TRP A 458 -6.72 13.47 -2.42
CA TRP A 458 -7.88 13.82 -1.60
C TRP A 458 -8.23 15.30 -1.70
N ALA A 459 -7.23 16.18 -1.62
CA ALA A 459 -7.42 17.62 -1.75
C ALA A 459 -8.02 18.05 -3.10
N ARG A 460 -7.74 17.32 -4.19
CA ARG A 460 -8.23 17.64 -5.55
C ARG A 460 -9.53 16.94 -5.90
N ASP A 461 -9.76 15.73 -5.39
CA ASP A 461 -10.99 14.98 -5.67
C ASP A 461 -12.17 15.45 -4.84
N TRP A 462 -11.93 16.03 -3.66
CA TRP A 462 -13.01 16.58 -2.84
C TRP A 462 -13.81 17.66 -3.58
N PRO A 463 -13.20 18.74 -4.12
CA PRO A 463 -13.94 19.72 -4.91
C PRO A 463 -14.66 19.13 -6.13
N ARG A 464 -14.11 18.09 -6.78
CA ARG A 464 -14.75 17.42 -7.92
C ARG A 464 -16.01 16.66 -7.49
N SER A 465 -15.93 15.97 -6.35
CA SER A 465 -17.06 15.22 -5.79
C SER A 465 -18.14 16.18 -5.27
N LEU A 466 -17.71 17.27 -4.64
CA LEU A 466 -18.56 18.36 -4.19
C LEU A 466 -19.32 19.00 -5.36
N ALA A 467 -18.63 19.38 -6.43
CA ALA A 467 -19.26 19.95 -7.63
C ALA A 467 -20.29 19.02 -8.29
N ARG A 468 -20.07 17.69 -8.24
CA ARG A 468 -20.98 16.69 -8.81
C ARG A 468 -22.19 16.38 -7.93
N GLN A 469 -21.99 16.29 -6.61
CA GLN A 469 -23.00 15.77 -5.69
C GLN A 469 -23.67 16.86 -4.83
N CYS A 470 -23.05 18.03 -4.71
CA CYS A 470 -23.37 19.08 -3.75
C CYS A 470 -23.02 20.47 -4.30
N PRO A 471 -23.77 21.02 -5.27
CA PRO A 471 -23.53 22.37 -5.78
C PRO A 471 -23.67 23.39 -4.65
N LEU A 472 -22.58 24.11 -4.39
CA LEU A 472 -22.50 25.09 -3.31
C LEU A 472 -22.91 26.48 -3.76
N ARG A 473 -23.22 27.34 -2.79
CA ARG A 473 -23.45 28.77 -3.02
C ARG A 473 -22.18 29.41 -3.64
N PRO A 474 -22.29 30.42 -4.52
CA PRO A 474 -21.14 30.99 -5.24
C PRO A 474 -19.95 31.47 -4.37
N ALA A 475 -20.20 31.82 -3.11
CA ALA A 475 -19.16 32.26 -2.16
C ALA A 475 -18.58 31.12 -1.28
N ALA A 476 -19.15 29.91 -1.32
CA ALA A 476 -18.77 28.80 -0.45
C ALA A 476 -17.99 27.75 -1.26
N HIS A 477 -16.67 27.69 -1.09
CA HIS A 477 -15.81 26.65 -1.66
C HIS A 477 -14.93 26.01 -0.57
N PRO A 478 -15.51 25.38 0.46
CA PRO A 478 -14.75 24.75 1.53
C PRO A 478 -13.95 23.57 0.97
N ASN A 479 -12.63 23.69 1.05
CA ASN A 479 -11.75 22.55 0.84
C ASN A 479 -11.01 22.24 2.16
N PRO A 480 -11.67 21.56 3.11
CA PRO A 480 -11.07 21.31 4.42
C PRO A 480 -9.81 20.45 4.32
N TRP A 481 -9.63 19.68 3.25
CA TRP A 481 -8.47 18.84 3.01
C TRP A 481 -7.14 19.61 2.87
N THR A 482 -7.21 20.88 2.47
CA THR A 482 -6.03 21.77 2.35
C THR A 482 -5.86 22.73 3.52
N GLU A 483 -6.86 22.81 4.41
CA GLU A 483 -6.88 23.69 5.56
C GLU A 483 -6.24 23.01 6.79
N PRO A 484 -5.84 23.78 7.83
CA PRO A 484 -5.40 23.20 9.09
C PRO A 484 -6.43 22.23 9.66
N LEU A 485 -5.99 21.17 10.34
CA LEU A 485 -6.86 20.13 10.91
C LEU A 485 -8.09 20.70 11.65
N THR A 486 -7.89 21.75 12.44
CA THR A 486 -8.93 22.38 13.28
C THR A 486 -9.85 23.36 12.55
N ALA A 487 -9.62 23.62 11.26
CA ALA A 487 -10.37 24.62 10.51
C ALA A 487 -11.84 24.26 10.29
N LEU A 488 -12.16 22.96 10.20
CA LEU A 488 -13.55 22.47 10.10
C LEU A 488 -14.38 22.91 11.32
N HIS A 489 -13.85 22.73 12.51
CA HIS A 489 -14.57 23.00 13.77
C HIS A 489 -14.45 24.43 14.23
N ALA A 490 -13.42 25.16 13.81
CA ALA A 490 -13.34 26.61 14.01
C ALA A 490 -14.51 27.36 13.33
N ARG A 491 -15.15 26.75 12.32
CA ARG A 491 -16.36 27.28 11.68
C ARG A 491 -17.65 26.90 12.40
N ALA A 492 -17.62 25.95 13.33
CA ALA A 492 -18.81 25.55 14.08
C ALA A 492 -19.24 26.71 14.99
N THR A 493 -20.54 27.01 14.98
CA THR A 493 -21.14 28.02 15.88
C THR A 493 -21.89 27.32 17.00
N GLU A 494 -22.26 28.05 18.06
CA GLU A 494 -23.14 27.51 19.12
C GLU A 494 -24.48 27.00 18.58
N ALA A 495 -24.94 27.51 17.43
CA ALA A 495 -26.16 27.08 16.77
C ALA A 495 -25.98 25.83 15.86
N GLU A 496 -24.75 25.45 15.52
CA GLU A 496 -24.47 24.41 14.50
C GLU A 496 -23.30 23.51 14.91
N TRP A 497 -23.59 22.43 15.65
CA TRP A 497 -22.60 21.46 16.13
C TRP A 497 -21.98 20.63 14.99
N LEU A 498 -20.67 20.40 14.99
CA LEU A 498 -20.01 19.45 14.09
C LEU A 498 -19.30 18.36 14.93
N PRO A 499 -19.38 17.07 14.55
CA PRO A 499 -18.69 16.01 15.27
C PRO A 499 -17.18 16.23 15.31
N LEU A 500 -16.58 16.24 16.50
CA LEU A 500 -15.13 16.40 16.69
C LEU A 500 -14.37 15.18 16.13
N LEU A 501 -13.19 15.39 15.58
CA LEU A 501 -12.33 14.35 15.03
C LEU A 501 -11.21 13.99 16.02
N ALA A 502 -10.93 12.68 16.12
CA ALA A 502 -9.77 12.15 16.81
C ALA A 502 -9.10 11.06 15.94
N LEU A 503 -7.98 11.40 15.31
CA LEU A 503 -7.33 10.56 14.29
C LEU A 503 -6.10 9.87 14.87
N ASN A 504 -6.11 8.55 14.93
CA ASN A 504 -5.09 7.74 15.59
C ASN A 504 -3.94 7.38 14.64
N THR A 505 -2.70 7.54 15.08
CA THR A 505 -1.47 7.18 14.37
C THR A 505 -0.52 6.46 15.34
N SER A 506 0.66 6.08 14.87
CA SER A 506 1.65 5.35 15.69
C SER A 506 3.04 5.91 15.46
N ALA A 507 3.74 6.15 16.56
CA ALA A 507 5.17 6.44 16.58
C ALA A 507 5.92 5.12 16.37
N LEU A 508 6.51 4.92 15.19
CA LEU A 508 7.03 3.62 14.75
C LEU A 508 8.27 3.18 15.53
N VAL A 509 9.15 4.11 15.87
CA VAL A 509 10.39 3.79 16.58
C VAL A 509 10.11 3.53 18.05
N ARG A 510 9.25 4.34 18.67
CA ARG A 510 8.86 4.19 20.08
C ARG A 510 7.82 3.09 20.33
N GLY A 511 7.09 2.68 19.30
CA GLY A 511 5.96 1.73 19.44
C GLY A 511 4.78 2.30 20.23
N GLN A 512 4.64 3.62 20.28
CA GLN A 512 3.63 4.31 21.09
C GLN A 512 2.44 4.78 20.26
N ARG A 513 1.26 4.82 20.90
CA ARG A 513 0.06 5.43 20.31
C ARG A 513 0.21 6.94 20.27
N VAL A 514 -0.15 7.52 19.14
CA VAL A 514 -0.18 8.96 18.92
C VAL A 514 -1.57 9.32 18.40
N TYR A 515 -2.13 10.45 18.82
CA TYR A 515 -3.40 10.94 18.28
C TYR A 515 -3.28 12.39 17.80
N GLN A 516 -4.17 12.74 16.89
CA GLN A 516 -4.32 14.07 16.31
C GLN A 516 -5.81 14.42 16.42
N ALA A 517 -6.18 15.26 17.39
CA ALA A 517 -7.57 15.52 17.75
C ALA A 517 -7.88 17.02 17.85
N ASP A 518 -9.16 17.38 17.66
CA ASP A 518 -9.66 18.77 17.78
C ASP A 518 -9.66 19.31 19.22
N TYR A 519 -9.46 18.42 20.20
CA TYR A 519 -9.50 18.72 21.62
C TYR A 519 -8.25 18.21 22.33
N LEU A 520 -8.00 18.77 23.51
CA LEU A 520 -6.95 18.36 24.43
C LEU A 520 -7.49 17.30 25.41
N LEU A 521 -6.67 16.28 25.69
CA LEU A 521 -6.90 15.27 26.73
C LEU A 521 -5.75 15.29 27.74
N PRO A 522 -5.80 16.14 28.78
CA PRO A 522 -4.72 16.25 29.76
C PRO A 522 -4.39 14.93 30.46
N SER A 523 -5.39 14.08 30.68
CA SER A 523 -5.22 12.77 31.34
C SER A 523 -5.11 11.60 30.34
N GLY A 524 -4.91 11.88 29.06
CA GLY A 524 -4.80 10.85 28.01
C GLY A 524 -3.48 10.06 28.14
N GLU A 525 -3.55 8.75 27.91
CA GLU A 525 -2.36 7.88 27.95
C GLU A 525 -1.57 7.90 26.62
N GLY A 526 -2.23 8.28 25.52
CA GLY A 526 -1.57 8.46 24.22
C GLY A 526 -0.82 9.79 24.11
N LEU A 527 0.12 9.86 23.17
CA LEU A 527 0.82 11.10 22.85
C LEU A 527 -0.03 11.98 21.93
N ASP A 528 -0.28 13.23 22.33
CA ASP A 528 -0.89 14.23 21.46
C ASP A 528 0.17 14.82 20.53
N LEU A 529 0.05 14.57 19.22
CA LEU A 529 1.01 15.09 18.25
C LEU A 529 1.06 16.62 18.26
N LEU A 530 -0.06 17.27 18.60
CA LEU A 530 -0.23 18.72 18.57
C LEU A 530 -0.01 19.35 19.95
N ASP A 531 0.57 18.64 20.91
CA ASP A 531 0.96 19.21 22.20
C ASP A 531 2.13 20.20 22.01
N PRO A 532 1.95 21.50 22.30
CA PRO A 532 3.01 22.49 22.19
C PRO A 532 4.23 22.19 23.08
N SER A 533 4.05 21.44 24.18
CA SER A 533 5.11 21.09 25.13
C SER A 533 6.19 20.20 24.49
N LEU A 534 5.82 19.41 23.48
CA LEU A 534 6.73 18.55 22.73
C LEU A 534 7.64 19.32 21.76
N GLY A 535 7.35 20.60 21.49
CA GLY A 535 8.16 21.44 20.61
C GLY A 535 8.23 20.96 19.15
N LEU A 536 7.20 20.25 18.68
CA LEU A 536 7.14 19.65 17.34
C LEU A 536 6.75 20.69 16.28
N ASP A 537 7.35 20.60 15.09
CA ASP A 537 7.02 21.45 13.95
C ASP A 537 5.88 20.82 13.12
N VAL A 538 4.68 20.87 13.70
CA VAL A 538 3.44 20.30 13.15
C VAL A 538 2.31 21.32 13.07
N ASP A 539 2.59 22.59 13.36
CA ASP A 539 1.58 23.66 13.46
C ASP A 539 0.81 23.88 12.15
N ARG A 540 1.29 23.42 11.00
CA ARG A 540 0.64 23.60 9.69
C ARG A 540 -0.01 22.33 9.15
N LEU A 541 -0.21 21.33 10.01
CA LEU A 541 -0.79 20.04 9.62
C LEU A 541 -2.18 20.22 8.99
N THR A 542 -2.32 19.79 7.73
CA THR A 542 -3.63 19.79 7.05
C THR A 542 -4.50 18.61 7.46
N LEU A 543 -5.81 18.69 7.21
CA LEU A 543 -6.70 17.53 7.37
C LEU A 543 -6.24 16.33 6.51
N ALA A 544 -5.84 16.55 5.26
CA ALA A 544 -5.34 15.47 4.40
C ALA A 544 -4.08 14.79 4.98
N GLN A 545 -3.16 15.58 5.54
CA GLN A 545 -1.97 15.06 6.19
C GLN A 545 -2.29 14.31 7.49
N ALA A 546 -3.22 14.82 8.31
CA ALA A 546 -3.62 14.15 9.54
C ALA A 546 -4.29 12.79 9.27
N VAL A 547 -5.17 12.73 8.26
CA VAL A 547 -5.77 11.48 7.77
C VAL A 547 -4.68 10.55 7.20
N HIS A 548 -3.75 11.08 6.41
CA HIS A 548 -2.66 10.28 5.86
C HIS A 548 -1.77 9.71 6.96
N ASN A 549 -1.39 10.50 7.97
CA ASN A 549 -0.63 10.05 9.14
C ASN A 549 -1.29 8.84 9.83
N SER A 550 -2.62 8.83 9.90
CA SER A 550 -3.39 7.69 10.44
C SER A 550 -3.32 6.44 9.55
N ALA A 551 -3.08 6.60 8.25
CA ALA A 551 -3.12 5.56 7.22
C ALA A 551 -1.77 5.27 6.53
N ARG A 552 -0.63 5.61 7.15
CA ARG A 552 0.70 5.39 6.55
C ARG A 552 1.08 3.92 6.54
N PHE A 553 1.10 3.30 5.37
CA PHE A 553 1.59 1.94 5.14
C PHE A 553 2.90 1.94 4.34
N PRO A 554 4.09 1.85 4.98
CA PRO A 554 5.42 2.10 4.39
C PRO A 554 5.70 1.44 3.04
N TYR A 555 5.08 0.29 2.75
CA TYR A 555 5.21 -0.41 1.48
C TYR A 555 4.58 0.32 0.28
N ILE A 556 3.59 1.19 0.50
CA ILE A 556 2.89 1.98 -0.53
C ILE A 556 3.09 3.48 -0.26
N SER A 557 2.72 3.93 0.93
CA SER A 557 2.88 5.31 1.39
C SER A 557 3.98 5.39 2.45
N PRO A 558 4.88 6.38 2.44
CA PRO A 558 6.05 6.37 3.29
C PRO A 558 5.70 6.69 4.76
N SER A 559 6.52 6.20 5.69
CA SER A 559 6.46 6.67 7.08
C SER A 559 6.79 8.16 7.16
N GLY A 560 6.04 8.92 7.96
CA GLY A 560 6.15 10.38 8.01
C GLY A 560 7.13 10.85 9.08
N ALA A 561 8.22 11.52 8.71
CA ALA A 561 9.15 12.09 9.68
C ALA A 561 8.54 13.32 10.36
N VAL A 562 8.44 13.27 11.68
CA VAL A 562 8.06 14.41 12.51
C VAL A 562 9.33 15.01 13.09
N VAL A 563 9.44 16.32 13.03
CA VAL A 563 10.65 17.03 13.44
C VAL A 563 10.35 18.03 14.54
N PHE A 564 11.33 18.29 15.39
CA PHE A 564 11.28 19.37 16.35
C PHE A 564 11.48 20.74 15.69
N LYS A 565 10.87 21.79 16.24
CA LYS A 565 11.09 23.20 15.84
C LYS A 565 12.54 23.60 16.03
N GLN A 566 13.14 23.15 17.13
CA GLN A 566 14.57 23.29 17.43
C GLN A 566 15.13 21.90 17.68
N ALA A 567 16.35 21.61 17.23
CA ALA A 567 16.96 20.30 17.46
C ALA A 567 16.95 19.97 18.96
N HIS A 568 16.36 18.83 19.31
CA HIS A 568 16.30 18.38 20.69
C HIS A 568 17.69 17.88 21.10
N LYS A 569 18.11 18.29 22.30
CA LYS A 569 19.35 17.83 22.93
C LYS A 569 18.96 17.02 24.15
N ASP A 570 19.36 15.76 24.14
CA ASP A 570 19.30 14.89 25.29
C ASP A 570 20.69 14.88 25.94
N ASP A 571 20.85 15.69 26.98
CA ASP A 571 22.13 15.85 27.68
C ASP A 571 22.54 14.56 28.44
N GLU A 572 21.58 13.71 28.82
CA GLU A 572 21.85 12.44 29.53
C GLU A 572 22.35 11.37 28.56
N ALA A 573 21.79 11.30 27.35
CA ALA A 573 22.22 10.38 26.31
C ALA A 573 23.39 10.93 25.46
N GLY A 574 23.70 12.23 25.56
CA GLY A 574 24.68 12.91 24.70
C GLY A 574 24.23 12.98 23.24
N GLU A 575 22.93 12.89 22.98
CA GLU A 575 22.34 12.84 21.64
C GLU A 575 21.71 14.17 21.25
N SER A 576 21.87 14.56 19.99
CA SER A 576 21.20 15.75 19.44
C SER A 576 20.55 15.38 18.11
N GLY A 577 19.23 15.54 18.01
CA GLY A 577 18.45 15.12 16.86
C GLY A 577 17.36 16.12 16.45
N ARG A 578 17.08 16.21 15.15
CA ARG A 578 15.93 16.98 14.64
C ARG A 578 14.66 16.14 14.49
N VAL A 579 14.78 14.83 14.34
CA VAL A 579 13.63 13.93 14.13
C VAL A 579 13.16 13.44 15.49
N TRP A 580 11.87 13.61 15.78
CA TRP A 580 11.24 13.11 16.99
C TRP A 580 10.90 11.62 16.88
N ASP A 581 10.20 11.24 15.80
CA ASP A 581 9.87 9.87 15.42
C ASP A 581 9.38 9.85 13.95
N ARG A 582 9.04 8.67 13.44
CA ARG A 582 8.34 8.44 12.19
C ARG A 582 6.93 7.91 12.45
N LEU A 583 5.94 8.54 11.85
CA LEU A 583 4.55 8.13 11.94
C LEU A 583 4.24 6.97 10.98
N GLY A 584 3.44 6.03 11.46
CA GLY A 584 2.85 4.91 10.72
C GLY A 584 1.34 4.79 10.94
N ASP A 585 0.72 3.83 10.27
CA ASP A 585 -0.70 3.52 10.43
C ASP A 585 -1.05 3.25 11.90
N GLY A 586 -2.13 3.86 12.41
CA GLY A 586 -2.56 3.69 13.79
C GLY A 586 -2.91 2.22 14.15
N GLY A 587 -3.25 1.41 13.14
CA GLY A 587 -3.54 -0.01 13.26
C GLY A 587 -2.30 -0.86 13.60
N TYR A 588 -1.09 -0.31 13.54
CA TYR A 588 0.10 -0.97 14.08
C TYR A 588 0.09 -1.03 15.61
N VAL A 589 -0.61 -0.12 16.28
CA VAL A 589 -0.84 -0.20 17.72
C VAL A 589 -2.20 -0.81 18.00
N GLU A 590 -3.27 -0.24 17.45
CA GLU A 590 -4.66 -0.61 17.76
C GLU A 590 -5.61 -0.15 16.62
N ALA A 591 -6.29 -1.10 15.97
CA ALA A 591 -7.03 -0.84 14.73
C ALA A 591 -8.52 -0.45 14.89
N SER A 592 -9.12 -0.65 16.07
CA SER A 592 -10.54 -0.39 16.37
C SER A 592 -10.85 1.08 16.69
N ALA A 593 -9.83 1.89 17.00
CA ALA A 593 -9.95 3.30 17.38
C ALA A 593 -10.64 3.53 18.75
N THR A 594 -10.73 2.50 19.59
CA THR A 594 -11.48 2.55 20.87
C THR A 594 -10.64 3.03 22.05
N LEU A 595 -9.32 2.93 22.00
CA LEU A 595 -8.45 3.43 23.08
C LEU A 595 -8.59 4.94 23.28
N MET A 596 -8.68 5.71 22.20
CA MET A 596 -8.84 7.17 22.28
C MET A 596 -10.16 7.57 22.95
N LEU A 597 -11.23 6.83 22.69
CA LEU A 597 -12.51 7.07 23.36
C LEU A 597 -12.47 6.63 24.83
N SER A 598 -11.68 5.62 25.16
CA SER A 598 -11.47 5.19 26.55
C SER A 598 -10.76 6.27 27.36
N ASP A 599 -9.72 6.88 26.78
CA ASP A 599 -9.02 8.03 27.38
C ASP A 599 -9.95 9.23 27.55
N LEU A 600 -10.76 9.55 26.53
CA LEU A 600 -11.77 10.60 26.62
C LEU A 600 -12.70 10.36 27.81
N LEU A 601 -13.26 9.16 27.94
CA LEU A 601 -14.15 8.84 29.07
C LEU A 601 -13.41 8.90 30.42
N ARG A 602 -12.12 8.53 30.48
CA ARG A 602 -11.30 8.61 31.69
C ARG A 602 -11.08 10.06 32.11
N ASP A 603 -10.76 10.92 31.15
CA ASP A 603 -10.55 12.35 31.36
C ASP A 603 -11.83 13.03 31.87
N LEU A 604 -12.98 12.78 31.21
CA LEU A 604 -14.27 13.33 31.63
C LEU A 604 -14.72 12.83 33.03
N GLU A 605 -14.41 11.57 33.37
CA GLU A 605 -14.68 11.02 34.71
C GLU A 605 -13.78 11.63 35.79
N ALA A 606 -12.49 11.76 35.50
CA ALA A 606 -11.52 12.37 36.40
C ALA A 606 -11.83 13.86 36.64
N GLY A 607 -12.32 14.56 35.61
CA GLY A 607 -12.82 15.93 35.71
C GLY A 607 -14.18 16.06 36.42
N GLY A 608 -14.87 14.96 36.73
CA GLY A 608 -16.19 14.97 37.37
C GLY A 608 -17.35 15.36 36.43
N HIS A 609 -17.09 15.45 35.13
CA HIS A 609 -18.05 15.82 34.09
C HIS A 609 -18.84 14.64 33.52
N LEU A 610 -18.46 13.40 33.88
CA LEU A 610 -19.19 12.18 33.56
C LEU A 610 -19.42 11.31 34.81
N ARG A 611 -20.68 11.13 35.21
CA ARG A 611 -21.06 10.23 36.32
C ARG A 611 -22.49 9.70 36.13
N PRO A 612 -22.88 8.58 36.77
CA PRO A 612 -24.26 8.15 36.76
C PRO A 612 -25.09 9.11 37.61
N CYS A 613 -26.10 9.71 37.01
CA CYS A 613 -26.93 10.70 37.70
C CYS A 613 -28.06 10.02 38.46
N LYS A 614 -28.28 10.46 39.70
CA LYS A 614 -29.44 10.03 40.47
C LYS A 614 -30.70 10.71 39.91
N PRO A 615 -31.89 10.07 39.98
CA PRO A 615 -33.14 10.65 39.47
C PRO A 615 -33.50 12.01 40.09
N GLU A 616 -33.03 12.26 41.30
CA GLU A 616 -33.25 13.48 42.08
C GLU A 616 -32.23 14.60 41.81
N GLU A 617 -31.16 14.33 41.05
CA GLU A 617 -30.12 15.30 40.70
C GLU A 617 -30.32 15.84 39.27
N ASP A 618 -30.40 17.16 39.12
CA ASP A 618 -30.39 17.80 37.80
C ASP A 618 -28.95 17.98 37.30
N CYS A 619 -28.35 16.87 36.87
CA CYS A 619 -27.00 16.85 36.32
C CYS A 619 -26.82 17.77 35.12
N ALA A 620 -27.85 17.93 34.27
CA ALA A 620 -27.78 18.79 33.10
C ALA A 620 -27.55 20.26 33.51
N ARG A 621 -28.25 20.75 34.54
CA ARG A 621 -28.01 22.10 35.10
C ARG A 621 -26.64 22.26 35.75
N GLN A 622 -26.06 21.18 36.25
CA GLN A 622 -24.73 21.19 36.85
C GLN A 622 -23.60 21.08 35.82
N GLY A 623 -23.93 20.96 34.52
CA GLY A 623 -22.93 20.72 33.48
C GLY A 623 -22.32 19.33 33.57
N ILE A 624 -23.07 18.33 34.02
CA ILE A 624 -22.60 16.96 34.19
C ILE A 624 -23.34 16.06 33.20
N LEU A 625 -22.58 15.30 32.41
CA LEU A 625 -23.13 14.31 31.50
C LEU A 625 -23.51 13.05 32.27
N ASP A 626 -24.79 12.70 32.23
CA ASP A 626 -25.24 11.42 32.76
C ASP A 626 -24.73 10.27 31.88
N ARG A 627 -24.09 9.27 32.50
CA ARG A 627 -23.64 8.05 31.83
C ARG A 627 -24.79 7.32 31.13
N SER A 628 -26.02 7.44 31.60
CA SER A 628 -27.19 6.83 30.94
C SER A 628 -27.47 7.41 29.53
N ARG A 629 -26.95 8.60 29.22
CA ARG A 629 -27.10 9.28 27.92
C ARG A 629 -26.02 8.90 26.91
N LEU A 630 -24.95 8.23 27.34
CA LEU A 630 -23.88 7.80 26.43
C LEU A 630 -24.37 6.72 25.48
N ARG A 631 -23.96 6.83 24.22
CA ARG A 631 -24.13 5.81 23.20
C ARG A 631 -22.81 5.59 22.50
N LEU A 632 -22.52 4.34 22.15
CA LEU A 632 -21.31 3.97 21.43
C LEU A 632 -21.68 3.33 20.10
N LEU A 633 -21.22 3.93 19.01
CA LEU A 633 -21.34 3.40 17.66
C LEU A 633 -19.99 2.81 17.23
N LEU A 634 -19.94 1.50 17.02
CA LEU A 634 -18.74 0.79 16.56
C LEU A 634 -18.90 0.43 15.08
N LEU A 635 -18.02 0.95 14.23
CA LEU A 635 -18.00 0.65 12.79
C LEU A 635 -16.84 -0.28 12.48
N VAL A 636 -17.14 -1.52 12.13
CA VAL A 636 -16.15 -2.57 11.86
C VAL A 636 -16.30 -3.06 10.43
N ASN A 637 -15.27 -2.91 9.61
CA ASN A 637 -15.31 -3.27 8.19
C ASN A 637 -14.78 -4.69 7.91
N SER A 638 -14.36 -5.44 8.94
CA SER A 638 -13.97 -6.84 8.79
C SER A 638 -15.20 -7.69 8.52
N PRO A 639 -15.22 -8.50 7.44
CA PRO A 639 -16.32 -9.43 7.16
C PRO A 639 -16.61 -10.30 8.38
N SER A 640 -17.82 -10.19 8.93
CA SER A 640 -18.20 -10.72 10.23
C SER A 640 -19.33 -11.74 10.14
N GLN A 641 -19.18 -12.83 10.90
CA GLN A 641 -20.25 -13.78 11.21
C GLN A 641 -20.90 -13.39 12.55
N VAL A 642 -22.08 -13.94 12.87
CA VAL A 642 -22.84 -13.60 14.09
C VAL A 642 -21.99 -13.62 15.36
N ASP A 643 -21.11 -14.62 15.52
CA ASP A 643 -20.23 -14.76 16.69
C ASP A 643 -19.18 -13.65 16.86
N ASP A 644 -18.96 -12.82 15.83
CA ASP A 644 -17.99 -11.73 15.89
C ASP A 644 -18.56 -10.49 16.61
N TRP A 645 -19.89 -10.32 16.64
CA TRP A 645 -20.57 -9.27 17.40
C TRP A 645 -20.40 -9.51 18.90
N LEU A 646 -19.92 -8.50 19.62
CA LEU A 646 -19.76 -8.56 21.08
C LEU A 646 -21.12 -8.42 21.77
N CYS A 647 -21.96 -7.54 21.26
CA CYS A 647 -23.25 -7.15 21.79
C CYS A 647 -24.42 -7.74 20.98
N ARG A 648 -24.26 -8.97 20.49
CA ARG A 648 -25.25 -9.66 19.63
C ARG A 648 -26.65 -9.80 20.24
N ASP A 649 -26.74 -9.89 21.57
CA ASP A 649 -28.01 -10.08 22.29
C ASP A 649 -28.61 -8.74 22.74
N ALA A 650 -27.86 -7.64 22.63
CA ALA A 650 -28.22 -6.33 23.13
C ALA A 650 -29.44 -5.67 22.47
N PRO A 651 -29.64 -5.82 21.13
CA PRO A 651 -30.87 -5.36 20.49
C PRO A 651 -32.14 -5.98 21.09
N THR A 652 -32.02 -7.10 21.81
CA THR A 652 -33.12 -7.81 22.48
C THR A 652 -33.07 -7.77 24.01
N ALA A 653 -31.90 -7.51 24.61
CA ALA A 653 -31.67 -7.51 26.07
C ALA A 653 -30.69 -6.39 26.47
N ALA A 654 -31.19 -5.30 27.05
CA ALA A 654 -30.39 -4.12 27.37
C ALA A 654 -29.24 -4.39 28.37
N ASP A 655 -29.43 -5.35 29.29
CA ASP A 655 -28.44 -5.74 30.31
C ASP A 655 -27.41 -6.76 29.80
N ALA A 656 -27.38 -7.05 28.49
CA ALA A 656 -26.42 -7.98 27.92
C ALA A 656 -24.97 -7.49 28.15
N LEU A 657 -24.12 -8.43 28.56
CA LEU A 657 -22.68 -8.21 28.64
C LEU A 657 -22.02 -8.54 27.30
N PRO A 658 -20.87 -7.91 26.96
CA PRO A 658 -20.15 -8.25 25.74
C PRO A 658 -19.63 -9.69 25.81
N ILE A 659 -19.99 -10.50 24.80
CA ILE A 659 -19.57 -11.91 24.68
C ILE A 659 -18.54 -12.03 23.55
N ASP A 660 -17.35 -12.50 23.89
CA ASP A 660 -16.34 -12.82 22.86
C ASP A 660 -16.43 -14.28 22.42
N GLY A 661 -17.20 -14.55 21.36
CA GLY A 661 -17.36 -15.89 20.80
C GLY A 661 -16.05 -16.51 20.30
N ARG A 662 -15.01 -15.70 20.02
CA ARG A 662 -13.69 -16.19 19.61
C ARG A 662 -12.87 -16.77 20.75
N ARG A 663 -13.16 -16.40 21.99
CA ARG A 663 -12.42 -16.85 23.17
C ARG A 663 -12.36 -18.38 23.31
N TYR A 664 -13.37 -19.08 22.81
CA TYR A 664 -13.49 -20.54 22.89
C TYR A 664 -13.07 -21.28 21.61
N ARG A 665 -12.55 -20.57 20.59
CA ARG A 665 -12.11 -21.21 19.34
C ARG A 665 -10.73 -21.85 19.54
N ALA A 666 -10.60 -23.12 19.16
CA ALA A 666 -9.31 -23.77 19.09
C ALA A 666 -8.42 -23.11 18.03
N THR A 667 -7.18 -22.80 18.40
CA THR A 667 -6.16 -22.28 17.49
C THR A 667 -5.15 -23.39 17.17
N ARG A 668 -4.58 -23.36 15.96
CA ARG A 668 -3.47 -24.22 15.58
C ARG A 668 -2.41 -23.36 14.91
N LEU A 669 -1.18 -23.50 15.37
CA LEU A 669 -0.01 -22.96 14.73
C LEU A 669 0.85 -24.14 14.27
N GLY A 670 1.56 -23.97 13.16
CA GLY A 670 2.51 -24.96 12.66
C GLY A 670 3.91 -24.36 12.72
N LEU A 671 4.90 -25.19 13.04
CA LEU A 671 6.29 -24.75 13.26
C LEU A 671 6.39 -23.73 14.41
N ASP A 672 5.82 -24.06 15.56
CA ASP A 672 5.60 -23.11 16.67
C ASP A 672 6.87 -22.35 17.07
N GLU A 673 8.03 -23.00 17.15
CA GLU A 673 9.31 -22.35 17.48
C GLU A 673 9.73 -21.25 16.48
N ILE A 674 9.30 -21.37 15.22
CA ILE A 674 9.66 -20.41 14.14
C ILE A 674 8.53 -19.40 13.94
N ALA A 675 7.28 -19.87 13.97
CA ALA A 675 6.12 -19.07 13.63
C ALA A 675 5.56 -18.30 14.84
N ALA A 676 5.76 -18.76 16.08
CA ALA A 676 5.15 -18.13 17.25
C ALA A 676 5.60 -16.68 17.46
N PRO A 677 6.90 -16.32 17.35
CA PRO A 677 7.31 -14.92 17.51
C PRO A 677 6.66 -13.96 16.49
N PRO A 678 6.74 -14.19 15.16
CA PRO A 678 6.10 -13.28 14.20
C PRO A 678 4.57 -13.31 14.27
N VAL A 679 3.96 -14.48 14.49
CA VAL A 679 2.50 -14.58 14.61
C VAL A 679 1.99 -13.88 15.87
N GLY A 680 2.68 -14.04 17.00
CA GLY A 680 2.34 -13.36 18.25
C GLY A 680 2.38 -11.84 18.11
N ILE A 681 3.43 -11.29 17.49
CA ILE A 681 3.55 -9.85 17.21
C ILE A 681 2.39 -9.38 16.32
N LEU A 682 2.13 -10.06 15.19
CA LEU A 682 1.09 -9.68 14.24
C LEU A 682 -0.33 -9.81 14.83
N ALA A 683 -0.58 -10.84 15.65
CA ALA A 683 -1.87 -11.06 16.29
C ALA A 683 -2.14 -10.09 17.46
N SER A 684 -1.08 -9.59 18.12
CA SER A 684 -1.20 -8.73 19.31
C SER A 684 -2.01 -7.46 19.03
N ASN A 685 -1.88 -6.87 17.84
CA ASN A 685 -2.58 -5.63 17.49
C ASN A 685 -4.10 -5.82 17.44
N ALA A 686 -4.56 -6.94 16.86
CA ALA A 686 -5.98 -7.27 16.78
C ALA A 686 -6.54 -7.66 18.15
N ALA A 687 -5.75 -8.36 18.97
CA ALA A 687 -6.12 -8.71 20.34
C ALA A 687 -6.30 -7.45 21.20
N ARG A 688 -5.33 -6.51 21.17
CA ARG A 688 -5.44 -5.22 21.87
C ARG A 688 -6.71 -4.47 21.49
N GLY A 689 -7.04 -4.40 20.20
CA GLY A 689 -8.26 -3.72 19.76
C GLY A 689 -9.54 -4.41 20.20
N ARG A 690 -9.54 -5.74 20.30
CA ARG A 690 -10.67 -6.50 20.84
C ARG A 690 -10.85 -6.22 22.33
N ASP A 691 -9.76 -6.26 23.10
CA ASP A 691 -9.77 -6.02 24.54
C ASP A 691 -10.20 -4.58 24.87
N SER A 692 -9.65 -3.59 24.16
CA SER A 692 -10.04 -2.18 24.34
C SER A 692 -11.50 -1.92 23.96
N THR A 693 -12.03 -2.63 22.94
CA THR A 693 -13.45 -2.55 22.60
C THR A 693 -14.32 -3.09 23.73
N VAL A 694 -13.98 -4.24 24.32
CA VAL A 694 -14.73 -4.83 25.44
C VAL A 694 -14.68 -3.92 26.67
N GLU A 695 -13.52 -3.34 26.98
CA GLU A 695 -13.37 -2.38 28.07
C GLU A 695 -14.26 -1.15 27.84
N LEU A 696 -14.21 -0.56 26.64
CA LEU A 696 -15.00 0.61 26.29
C LEU A 696 -16.51 0.33 26.40
N ILE A 697 -16.98 -0.83 25.94
CA ILE A 697 -18.39 -1.26 26.07
C ILE A 697 -18.82 -1.29 27.55
N ARG A 698 -17.98 -1.83 28.43
CA ARG A 698 -18.27 -1.85 29.87
C ARG A 698 -18.29 -0.45 30.47
N ARG A 699 -17.40 0.43 30.01
CA ARG A 699 -17.21 1.79 30.51
C ARG A 699 -18.37 2.72 30.14
N VAL A 700 -18.94 2.57 28.94
CA VAL A 700 -20.12 3.37 28.55
C VAL A 700 -21.36 2.99 29.35
N GLY A 701 -21.55 1.70 29.63
CA GLY A 701 -22.69 1.22 30.43
C GLY A 701 -23.23 -0.15 30.04
N GLY A 702 -22.48 -0.94 29.25
CA GLY A 702 -22.91 -2.25 28.77
C GLY A 702 -23.55 -2.20 27.38
N CYS A 703 -23.93 -3.36 26.86
CA CYS A 703 -24.29 -3.49 25.44
C CYS A 703 -25.60 -2.79 25.04
N GLY A 704 -26.53 -2.52 25.97
CA GLY A 704 -27.76 -1.79 25.66
C GLY A 704 -27.53 -0.38 25.08
N GLN A 705 -26.35 0.20 25.36
CA GLN A 705 -25.95 1.52 24.85
C GLN A 705 -25.07 1.46 23.58
N VAL A 706 -24.86 0.27 23.01
CA VAL A 706 -23.87 0.03 21.95
C VAL A 706 -24.56 -0.47 20.69
N ALA A 707 -24.25 0.16 19.55
CA ALA A 707 -24.60 -0.34 18.22
C ALA A 707 -23.33 -0.75 17.48
N GLU A 708 -23.25 -2.03 17.09
CA GLU A 708 -22.14 -2.58 16.30
C GLU A 708 -22.54 -2.73 14.83
N LEU A 709 -22.09 -1.80 13.99
CA LEU A 709 -22.24 -1.91 12.54
C LEU A 709 -21.03 -2.63 11.98
N ARG A 710 -21.13 -3.95 11.87
CA ARG A 710 -20.10 -4.79 11.24
C ARG A 710 -20.49 -5.18 9.82
N LEU A 711 -19.51 -5.20 8.92
CA LEU A 711 -19.68 -5.67 7.54
C LEU A 711 -20.06 -7.16 7.54
N PRO A 712 -21.26 -7.57 7.07
CA PRO A 712 -21.67 -8.97 7.05
C PRO A 712 -20.82 -9.81 6.09
N ALA A 713 -20.38 -10.99 6.54
CA ALA A 713 -19.73 -11.96 5.68
C ALA A 713 -20.76 -12.73 4.84
N VAL A 714 -20.58 -12.77 3.52
CA VAL A 714 -21.44 -13.51 2.59
C VAL A 714 -20.77 -14.84 2.23
N LYS A 715 -21.39 -15.97 2.57
CA LYS A 715 -20.83 -17.30 2.29
C LYS A 715 -20.72 -17.54 0.78
N GLY A 716 -19.54 -17.96 0.31
CA GLY A 716 -19.30 -18.26 -1.10
C GLY A 716 -19.04 -17.03 -1.98
N GLU A 717 -19.10 -15.82 -1.41
CA GLU A 717 -18.67 -14.61 -2.10
C GLU A 717 -17.33 -14.10 -1.58
N ARG A 718 -16.53 -13.50 -2.47
CA ARG A 718 -15.33 -12.77 -2.09
C ARG A 718 -15.74 -11.53 -1.29
N PRO A 719 -15.14 -11.26 -0.13
CA PRO A 719 -15.41 -10.04 0.63
C PRO A 719 -14.97 -8.80 -0.16
N PRO A 720 -15.57 -7.63 0.12
CA PRO A 720 -15.09 -6.36 -0.41
C PRO A 720 -13.58 -6.19 -0.18
N SER A 721 -12.89 -5.73 -1.22
CA SER A 721 -11.42 -5.53 -1.25
C SER A 721 -10.96 -4.62 -0.10
N MET A 722 -9.82 -4.93 0.53
CA MET A 722 -9.20 -4.15 1.61
C MET A 722 -7.87 -3.49 1.17
N ASN A 723 -7.74 -3.21 -0.13
CA ASN A 723 -6.67 -2.37 -0.66
C ASN A 723 -7.10 -0.88 -0.64
N TRP A 724 -6.40 0.01 -1.33
CA TRP A 724 -6.73 1.43 -1.40
C TRP A 724 -7.60 1.78 -2.63
N MET A 725 -8.24 0.78 -3.25
CA MET A 725 -9.09 0.91 -4.44
C MET A 725 -10.33 0.01 -4.31
N LEU A 726 -11.52 0.60 -4.12
CA LEU A 726 -12.75 -0.19 -4.05
C LEU A 726 -13.38 -0.33 -5.44
N ASN A 727 -13.56 -1.56 -5.92
CA ASN A 727 -14.26 -1.79 -7.18
C ASN A 727 -15.79 -1.63 -7.05
N ASP A 728 -16.48 -1.46 -8.17
CA ASP A 728 -17.92 -1.19 -8.24
C ASP A 728 -18.74 -2.26 -7.55
N ARG A 729 -18.33 -3.52 -7.67
CA ARG A 729 -18.97 -4.63 -6.98
C ARG A 729 -18.86 -4.51 -5.46
N SER A 730 -17.67 -4.23 -4.94
CA SER A 730 -17.44 -4.06 -3.50
C SER A 730 -18.27 -2.90 -2.97
N ARG A 731 -18.38 -1.80 -3.74
CA ARG A 731 -19.25 -0.65 -3.43
C ARG A 731 -20.71 -1.07 -3.37
N ALA A 732 -21.21 -1.72 -4.44
CA ALA A 732 -22.58 -2.19 -4.53
C ALA A 732 -22.95 -3.20 -3.42
N GLN A 733 -22.03 -4.09 -3.04
CA GLN A 733 -22.23 -5.01 -1.91
C GLN A 733 -22.41 -4.26 -0.59
N ILE A 734 -21.52 -3.30 -0.29
CA ILE A 734 -21.63 -2.46 0.92
C ILE A 734 -22.93 -1.66 0.91
N ASP A 735 -23.29 -1.08 -0.23
CA ASP A 735 -24.51 -0.28 -0.36
C ASP A 735 -25.76 -1.13 -0.13
N ALA A 736 -25.83 -2.32 -0.72
CA ALA A 736 -26.94 -3.25 -0.54
C ALA A 736 -27.12 -3.67 0.93
N MET A 737 -26.01 -3.86 1.66
CA MET A 737 -26.03 -4.19 3.09
C MET A 737 -26.59 -3.03 3.93
N LEU A 738 -26.11 -1.81 3.70
CA LEU A 738 -26.51 -0.60 4.45
C LEU A 738 -27.91 -0.10 4.10
N GLN A 739 -28.37 -0.38 2.89
CA GLN A 739 -29.73 -0.09 2.42
C GLN A 739 -30.72 -1.21 2.75
N GLU A 740 -30.29 -2.27 3.45
CA GLU A 740 -31.13 -3.40 3.85
C GLU A 740 -31.78 -4.13 2.65
N GLN A 741 -31.11 -4.16 1.50
CA GLN A 741 -31.59 -4.81 0.28
C GLN A 741 -31.32 -6.32 0.25
N LEU A 742 -30.40 -6.80 1.09
CA LEU A 742 -30.10 -8.23 1.21
C LEU A 742 -31.16 -8.93 2.04
N SER A 743 -31.63 -10.09 1.57
CA SER A 743 -32.63 -10.88 2.29
C SER A 743 -32.06 -11.47 3.58
N ILE A 744 -32.72 -11.22 4.70
CA ILE A 744 -32.42 -11.84 6.00
C ILE A 744 -32.75 -13.34 6.04
N THR A 745 -33.52 -13.84 5.07
CA THR A 745 -33.85 -15.27 4.95
C THR A 745 -32.84 -16.04 4.10
N ASP A 746 -31.87 -15.35 3.48
CA ASP A 746 -30.83 -15.98 2.68
C ASP A 746 -29.91 -16.82 3.58
N PRO A 747 -29.76 -18.13 3.36
CA PRO A 747 -28.87 -18.97 4.17
C PRO A 747 -27.38 -18.58 4.08
N ALA A 748 -26.96 -17.82 3.06
CA ALA A 748 -25.57 -17.42 2.85
C ALA A 748 -25.14 -16.17 3.64
N VAL A 749 -26.07 -15.25 3.94
CA VAL A 749 -25.79 -13.98 4.63
C VAL A 749 -26.80 -13.63 5.72
N GLY A 750 -27.99 -14.23 5.69
CA GLY A 750 -29.18 -13.78 6.40
C GLY A 750 -29.00 -13.58 7.90
N ALA A 751 -28.25 -14.47 8.57
CA ALA A 751 -27.97 -14.32 10.00
C ALA A 751 -27.08 -13.11 10.32
N ALA A 752 -26.00 -12.91 9.55
CA ALA A 752 -25.11 -11.76 9.73
C ALA A 752 -25.77 -10.45 9.28
N GLN A 753 -26.57 -10.48 8.21
CA GLN A 753 -27.37 -9.33 7.77
C GLN A 753 -28.44 -8.97 8.82
N ALA A 754 -29.11 -9.97 9.42
CA ALA A 754 -30.09 -9.74 10.47
C ALA A 754 -29.46 -9.05 11.69
N GLN A 755 -28.23 -9.43 12.07
CA GLN A 755 -27.48 -8.75 13.12
C GLN A 755 -27.15 -7.29 12.79
N LEU A 756 -26.67 -7.01 11.57
CA LEU A 756 -26.45 -5.64 11.11
C LEU A 756 -27.75 -4.82 11.17
N VAL A 757 -28.85 -5.37 10.67
CA VAL A 757 -30.17 -4.73 10.68
C VAL A 757 -30.65 -4.45 12.12
N ALA A 758 -30.43 -5.39 13.05
CA ALA A 758 -30.80 -5.21 14.45
C ALA A 758 -30.03 -4.05 15.10
N HIS A 759 -28.72 -3.94 14.88
CA HIS A 759 -27.93 -2.82 15.39
C HIS A 759 -28.21 -1.49 14.67
N LEU A 760 -28.56 -1.51 13.37
CA LEU A 760 -29.07 -0.32 12.68
C LEU A 760 -30.39 0.17 13.31
N ARG A 761 -31.29 -0.74 13.68
CA ARG A 761 -32.53 -0.39 14.39
C ARG A 761 -32.25 0.17 15.78
N GLN A 762 -31.29 -0.38 16.51
CA GLN A 762 -30.85 0.15 17.80
C GLN A 762 -30.28 1.57 17.67
N ALA A 763 -29.44 1.83 16.66
CA ALA A 763 -28.95 3.18 16.38
C ALA A 763 -30.10 4.13 15.99
N ARG A 764 -31.09 3.67 15.22
CA ARG A 764 -32.31 4.44 14.90
C ARG A 764 -33.17 4.72 16.13
N SER A 765 -33.26 3.83 17.11
CA SER A 765 -34.05 4.11 18.32
C SER A 765 -33.45 5.24 19.16
N TRP A 766 -32.14 5.49 19.06
CA TRP A 766 -31.53 6.67 19.69
C TRP A 766 -32.01 7.97 19.04
N MET A 767 -32.29 7.97 17.73
CA MET A 767 -32.81 9.12 17.00
C MET A 767 -34.22 9.51 17.48
N GLN A 768 -35.02 8.53 17.90
CA GLN A 768 -36.33 8.79 18.50
C GLN A 768 -36.21 9.52 19.84
N GLN A 769 -35.11 9.31 20.59
CA GLN A 769 -34.81 10.04 21.82
C GLN A 769 -34.27 11.46 21.56
N MET A 770 -33.98 11.80 20.30
CA MET A 770 -33.52 13.13 19.88
C MET A 770 -34.68 14.05 19.44
N LYS A 771 -35.89 13.50 19.26
CA LYS A 771 -37.13 14.28 19.10
C LYS A 771 -37.65 14.70 20.45
#